data_AF-A0A0C2EI47-F1
#
_entry.id   AF-A0A0C2EI47-F1
#
_cell.length_a   1.000
_cell.length_b   1.000
_cell.length_c   1.000
_cell.angle_alpha   90.00
_cell.angle_beta   90.00
_cell.angle_gamma   90.00
#
_symmetry.space_group_name_H-M   'P 1'
#
loop_
_entity.id
_entity.type
_entity.pdbx_description
1 polymer ?
#
loop_
_entity_poly.entity_id
_entity_poly.type
_entity_poly.pdbx_seq_one_letter_code
_entity_poly.pdbx_strand_id
1 'polypeptide(L)'
;MTMFDASNFPEAGVGLEYHLPRRSAQDELSEAGLDRTVERILTEGLPHFDYVEFQPTHCILEPRLIELGARVPSLLHSSSLSLGSVGIAMDREYLQMTRRLCDKTRSPWLAEHISWSRFQGGDTQHFILPSLAQEVADTVVANAIELRELTATPLVLENAPRLFSLHDAQAQSEGEFISRVVERSGSGFLLDLDSAITTARTLGYDLNDYLRSLPLDRLIEIHIGDPQRDWDILRQLLASSPVKAITLEWDISQKADDAELLTLITAIKSLRPRALFWRGCDRQEAQTQFEQGAKALLKLRESTWLSVGSASFFIRDRQRDLSLEFGVTFLPLLRHFLSPQTLASALLLPGVLQSPTQGENLAFLRALISHGVLLPVATPSDTATGDERNPPLELWTHWDAALEFYLSTRTGLHTPYISVSDLETELEHKASEQRQPSAFKDYFSHPFIPLENPLLVPSGATAQATLLDSLCNRRTTRTFSDQPLSAQQLSLLLYYTWGATVMEQNRMGDYFLKKTSPAGGSLQGTEVYAVLMNVQGFERGLYHYSVRRHGLELISLEDPRAWICEACGEQPWIRDAAAVFVSTARVERMAWKYAFSRALRVALMDAGHLSQTFSLVATALGLGSFTTAALRDELFENRLGLDYLEEPVFLVNGVGG
;
A
#
# COMPACT_ATOMS: atom_id res chain seq x y z
N MET A 1 -29.96 -15.50 -27.70
CA MET A 1 -29.00 -14.49 -27.23
C MET A 1 -29.81 -13.26 -26.85
N THR A 2 -29.72 -12.82 -25.60
CA THR A 2 -30.24 -11.53 -25.16
C THR A 2 -29.48 -10.43 -25.93
N MET A 3 -30.19 -9.50 -26.58
CA MET A 3 -29.55 -8.33 -27.20
C MET A 3 -28.79 -7.58 -26.12
N PHE A 4 -27.57 -7.12 -26.45
CA PHE A 4 -26.83 -6.21 -25.59
C PHE A 4 -27.61 -4.91 -25.47
N ASP A 5 -27.93 -4.51 -24.24
CA ASP A 5 -28.69 -3.29 -23.98
C ASP A 5 -27.74 -2.16 -23.57
N ALA A 6 -27.33 -1.38 -24.57
CA ALA A 6 -26.48 -0.21 -24.39
C ALA A 6 -27.16 0.91 -23.59
N SER A 7 -28.48 0.83 -23.31
CA SER A 7 -29.17 1.84 -22.50
C SER A 7 -28.79 1.78 -21.01
N ASN A 8 -28.15 0.68 -20.58
CA ASN A 8 -27.56 0.55 -19.24
C ASN A 8 -26.33 1.43 -19.02
N PHE A 9 -25.74 1.96 -20.11
CA PHE A 9 -24.58 2.85 -20.06
C PHE A 9 -25.06 4.29 -20.35
N PRO A 10 -24.99 5.21 -19.37
CA PRO A 10 -25.38 6.59 -19.59
C PRO A 10 -24.37 7.32 -20.48
N GLU A 11 -24.80 8.40 -21.14
CA GLU A 11 -23.89 9.26 -21.90
C GLU A 11 -22.90 9.95 -20.95
N ALA A 12 -21.59 9.81 -21.19
CA ALA A 12 -20.56 10.50 -20.41
C ALA A 12 -19.96 11.71 -21.14
N GLY A 13 -19.88 11.65 -22.47
CA GLY A 13 -19.36 12.74 -23.29
C GLY A 13 -17.87 12.61 -23.56
N VAL A 14 -17.13 13.73 -23.46
CA VAL A 14 -15.68 13.78 -23.75
C VAL A 14 -14.90 13.99 -22.47
N GLY A 15 -14.09 13.02 -22.10
CA GLY A 15 -13.26 13.08 -20.90
C GLY A 15 -11.78 13.09 -21.19
N LEU A 16 -11.02 13.12 -20.11
CA LEU A 16 -9.58 13.19 -20.11
C LEU A 16 -9.03 12.07 -19.24
N GLU A 17 -8.04 11.33 -19.73
CA GLU A 17 -7.31 10.39 -18.89
C GLU A 17 -6.33 11.14 -17.98
N TYR A 18 -6.38 10.83 -16.69
CA TYR A 18 -5.38 11.28 -15.73
C TYR A 18 -4.22 10.29 -15.69
N HIS A 19 -3.03 10.80 -16.01
CA HIS A 19 -1.77 10.11 -15.80
C HIS A 19 -1.06 10.65 -14.56
N LEU A 20 -0.43 9.76 -13.81
CA LEU A 20 0.46 10.16 -12.72
C LEU A 20 1.62 11.00 -13.29
N PRO A 21 2.03 12.10 -12.60
CA PRO A 21 3.15 12.91 -13.03
C PRO A 21 4.43 12.07 -13.16
N ARG A 22 5.07 12.14 -14.33
CA ARG A 22 6.41 11.56 -14.51
C ARG A 22 7.40 12.42 -13.74
N ARG A 23 7.92 11.94 -12.60
CA ARG A 23 8.94 12.67 -11.82
C ARG A 23 10.18 12.92 -12.69
N SER A 24 10.33 14.13 -13.23
CA SER A 24 11.58 14.58 -13.84
C SER A 24 12.42 15.35 -12.82
N ALA A 25 13.73 15.43 -13.04
CA ALA A 25 14.64 16.20 -12.19
C ALA A 25 14.37 17.73 -12.20
N GLN A 26 13.41 18.21 -13.00
CA GLN A 26 13.09 19.63 -13.19
C GLN A 26 11.68 20.03 -12.73
N ASP A 27 10.86 19.10 -12.22
CA ASP A 27 9.52 19.44 -11.75
C ASP A 27 9.58 20.11 -10.38
N GLU A 28 9.65 21.45 -10.39
CA GLU A 28 9.47 22.29 -9.22
C GLU A 28 8.10 22.01 -8.60
N LEU A 29 8.11 21.26 -7.49
CA LEU A 29 6.94 21.06 -6.64
C LEU A 29 6.27 22.42 -6.37
N SER A 30 4.93 22.44 -6.29
CA SER A 30 4.27 23.56 -5.59
C SER A 30 4.86 23.66 -4.17
N GLU A 31 4.85 24.83 -3.53
CA GLU A 31 5.41 25.02 -2.17
C GLU A 31 4.85 24.03 -1.11
N ALA A 32 3.78 23.29 -1.43
CA ALA A 32 3.15 22.26 -0.61
C ALA A 32 3.37 20.80 -1.07
N GLY A 33 4.08 20.54 -2.17
CA GLY A 33 4.37 19.18 -2.65
C GLY A 33 3.20 18.44 -3.32
N LEU A 34 2.20 19.17 -3.82
CA LEU A 34 0.91 18.62 -4.30
C LEU A 34 0.84 18.54 -5.83
N ASP A 35 0.13 17.53 -6.36
CA ASP A 35 -0.18 17.38 -7.77
C ASP A 35 -0.98 18.57 -8.30
N ARG A 36 -0.37 19.34 -9.22
CA ARG A 36 -0.96 20.57 -9.78
C ARG A 36 -2.20 20.29 -10.64
N THR A 37 -2.27 19.13 -11.29
CA THR A 37 -3.42 18.73 -12.13
C THR A 37 -4.64 18.44 -11.26
N VAL A 38 -4.46 17.66 -10.20
CA VAL A 38 -5.54 17.35 -9.24
C VAL A 38 -6.03 18.63 -8.56
N GLU A 39 -5.11 19.51 -8.13
CA GLU A 39 -5.46 20.80 -7.53
C GLU A 39 -6.24 21.71 -8.48
N ARG A 40 -5.80 21.79 -9.74
CA ARG A 40 -6.49 22.59 -10.75
C ARG A 40 -7.90 22.07 -10.98
N ILE A 41 -8.09 20.76 -11.12
CA ILE A 41 -9.44 20.18 -11.31
C ILE A 41 -10.31 20.40 -10.07
N LEU A 42 -9.76 20.25 -8.86
CA LEU A 42 -10.50 20.51 -7.62
C LEU A 42 -10.87 21.99 -7.44
N THR A 43 -10.08 22.91 -7.99
CA THR A 43 -10.30 24.36 -7.85
C THR A 43 -11.20 24.92 -8.95
N GLU A 44 -10.90 24.57 -10.21
CA GLU A 44 -11.49 25.14 -11.42
C GLU A 44 -12.56 24.23 -12.04
N GLY A 45 -12.62 22.95 -11.64
CA GLY A 45 -13.46 21.93 -12.25
C GLY A 45 -12.89 21.43 -13.58
N LEU A 46 -13.77 20.91 -14.43
CA LEU A 46 -13.45 20.46 -15.79
C LEU A 46 -14.07 21.45 -16.80
N PRO A 47 -13.39 22.56 -17.15
CA PRO A 47 -14.00 23.60 -18.00
C PRO A 47 -14.27 23.11 -19.43
N HIS A 48 -13.45 22.18 -19.93
CA HIS A 48 -13.50 21.69 -21.31
C HIS A 48 -13.91 20.22 -21.43
N PHE A 49 -13.76 19.44 -20.37
CA PHE A 49 -14.07 18.01 -20.32
C PHE A 49 -15.36 17.75 -19.54
N ASP A 50 -16.03 16.65 -19.84
CA ASP A 50 -17.27 16.24 -19.16
C ASP A 50 -16.98 15.32 -17.96
N TYR A 51 -15.87 14.58 -18.01
CA TYR A 51 -15.38 13.73 -16.94
C TYR A 51 -13.86 13.61 -16.96
N VAL A 52 -13.31 13.00 -15.91
CA VAL A 52 -11.92 12.55 -15.83
C VAL A 52 -11.89 11.05 -15.63
N GLU A 53 -11.01 10.36 -16.33
CA GLU A 53 -10.78 8.94 -16.14
C GLU A 53 -9.49 8.71 -15.38
N PHE A 54 -9.48 7.78 -14.44
CA PHE A 54 -8.26 7.41 -13.72
C PHE A 54 -8.29 5.96 -13.24
N GLN A 55 -7.08 5.45 -12.95
CA GLN A 55 -6.91 4.08 -12.49
C GLN A 55 -7.10 3.96 -10.98
N PRO A 56 -7.72 2.86 -10.48
CA PRO A 56 -7.83 2.60 -9.05
C PRO A 56 -6.48 2.60 -8.32
N THR A 57 -5.40 2.12 -8.97
CA THR A 57 -4.02 2.17 -8.46
C THR A 57 -3.49 3.59 -8.32
N HIS A 58 -3.90 4.53 -9.18
CA HIS A 58 -3.48 5.93 -9.06
C HIS A 58 -3.93 6.53 -7.72
N CYS A 59 -5.07 6.10 -7.17
CA CYS A 59 -5.56 6.53 -5.86
C CYS A 59 -4.66 6.09 -4.69
N ILE A 60 -3.80 5.08 -4.87
CA ILE A 60 -2.82 4.67 -3.85
C ILE A 60 -1.69 5.69 -3.78
N LEU A 61 -1.24 6.15 -4.95
CA LEU A 61 -0.11 7.06 -5.09
C LEU A 61 -0.52 8.54 -4.96
N GLU A 62 -1.76 8.86 -5.33
CA GLU A 62 -2.39 10.17 -5.18
C GLU A 62 -3.79 10.03 -4.55
N PRO A 63 -3.87 9.96 -3.21
CA PRO A 63 -5.14 9.76 -2.49
C PRO A 63 -6.21 10.82 -2.76
N ARG A 64 -5.83 12.01 -3.26
CA ARG A 64 -6.79 13.09 -3.55
C ARG A 64 -7.59 12.86 -4.82
N LEU A 65 -7.21 11.92 -5.68
CA LEU A 65 -8.07 11.45 -6.78
C LEU A 65 -9.41 10.93 -6.25
N ILE A 66 -9.44 10.41 -5.02
CA ILE A 66 -10.66 9.98 -4.37
C ILE A 66 -11.58 11.18 -4.01
N GLU A 67 -11.01 12.31 -3.62
CA GLU A 67 -11.75 13.56 -3.40
C GLU A 67 -12.28 14.11 -4.74
N LEU A 68 -11.41 14.12 -5.75
CA LEU A 68 -11.71 14.55 -7.10
C LEU A 68 -12.88 13.76 -7.68
N GLY A 69 -12.82 12.42 -7.62
CA GLY A 69 -13.87 11.55 -8.12
C GLY A 69 -15.20 11.66 -7.40
N ALA A 70 -15.22 12.22 -6.18
CA ALA A 70 -16.47 12.53 -5.47
C ALA A 70 -17.06 13.90 -5.89
N ARG A 71 -16.25 14.78 -6.50
CA ARG A 71 -16.59 16.18 -6.79
C ARG A 71 -16.83 16.46 -8.28
N VAL A 72 -16.22 15.69 -9.17
CA VAL A 72 -16.41 15.80 -10.63
C VAL A 72 -16.79 14.43 -11.22
N PRO A 73 -17.54 14.39 -12.34
CA PRO A 73 -17.84 13.13 -13.02
C PRO A 73 -16.54 12.39 -13.35
N SER A 74 -16.50 11.11 -13.02
CA SER A 74 -15.30 10.29 -13.21
C SER A 74 -15.64 8.92 -13.76
N LEU A 75 -14.77 8.42 -14.62
CA LEU A 75 -14.74 7.02 -15.04
C LEU A 75 -13.58 6.31 -14.35
N LEU A 76 -13.78 5.04 -14.02
CA LEU A 76 -12.74 4.18 -13.49
C LEU A 76 -12.29 3.21 -14.55
N HIS A 77 -10.97 3.13 -14.72
CA HIS A 77 -10.35 2.25 -15.67
C HIS A 77 -9.15 1.56 -15.02
N SER A 78 -9.25 0.25 -14.81
CA SER A 78 -8.17 -0.54 -14.23
C SER A 78 -7.29 -1.19 -15.31
N SER A 79 -5.99 -1.30 -15.02
CA SER A 79 -4.97 -1.97 -15.84
C SER A 79 -4.24 -3.08 -15.06
N SER A 80 -4.69 -3.34 -13.83
CA SER A 80 -3.94 -4.11 -12.83
C SER A 80 -4.61 -5.43 -12.44
N LEU A 81 -5.73 -5.83 -13.06
CA LEU A 81 -6.42 -7.08 -12.70
C LEU A 81 -5.94 -8.28 -13.52
N SER A 82 -5.38 -8.07 -14.71
CA SER A 82 -4.83 -9.13 -15.56
C SER A 82 -5.83 -10.26 -15.84
N LEU A 83 -6.96 -9.92 -16.45
CA LEU A 83 -8.10 -10.83 -16.59
C LEU A 83 -7.77 -12.13 -17.35
N GLY A 84 -6.74 -12.14 -18.20
CA GLY A 84 -6.28 -13.28 -18.99
C GLY A 84 -5.29 -14.21 -18.31
N SER A 85 -4.94 -14.00 -17.04
CA SER A 85 -4.00 -14.85 -16.29
C SER A 85 -4.59 -16.18 -15.84
N VAL A 86 -4.49 -17.18 -16.71
CA VAL A 86 -4.91 -18.55 -16.46
C VAL A 86 -4.27 -19.09 -15.18
N GLY A 87 -5.10 -19.62 -14.28
CA GLY A 87 -4.66 -20.25 -13.02
C GLY A 87 -4.22 -19.28 -11.92
N ILE A 88 -4.47 -17.97 -12.07
CA ILE A 88 -4.15 -16.94 -11.08
C ILE A 88 -5.42 -16.22 -10.68
N ALA A 89 -5.71 -16.25 -9.37
CA ALA A 89 -6.85 -15.54 -8.82
C ALA A 89 -6.60 -14.03 -8.82
N MET A 90 -7.65 -13.25 -9.09
CA MET A 90 -7.61 -11.80 -8.90
C MET A 90 -7.40 -11.46 -7.41
N ASP A 91 -6.60 -10.43 -7.15
CA ASP A 91 -6.30 -9.95 -5.81
C ASP A 91 -7.60 -9.48 -5.10
N ARG A 92 -7.93 -10.12 -3.98
CA ARG A 92 -9.15 -9.85 -3.23
C ARG A 92 -9.16 -8.48 -2.56
N GLU A 93 -8.02 -8.01 -2.07
CA GLU A 93 -7.91 -6.70 -1.43
C GLU A 93 -8.03 -5.59 -2.49
N TYR A 94 -7.40 -5.77 -3.64
CA TYR A 94 -7.52 -4.86 -4.77
C TYR A 94 -8.97 -4.81 -5.29
N LEU A 95 -9.64 -5.96 -5.44
CA LEU A 95 -11.07 -6.01 -5.82
C LEU A 95 -11.97 -5.24 -4.84
N GLN A 96 -11.72 -5.37 -3.53
CA GLN A 96 -12.45 -4.62 -2.51
C GLN A 96 -12.15 -3.11 -2.56
N MET A 97 -10.91 -2.72 -2.87
CA MET A 97 -10.56 -1.32 -3.12
C MET A 97 -11.30 -0.78 -4.34
N THR A 98 -11.27 -1.49 -5.46
CA THR A 98 -11.96 -1.12 -6.70
C THR A 98 -13.46 -0.98 -6.47
N ARG A 99 -14.10 -1.91 -5.74
CA ARG A 99 -15.52 -1.79 -5.34
C ARG A 99 -15.78 -0.49 -4.57
N ARG A 100 -14.96 -0.18 -3.55
CA ARG A 100 -15.10 1.06 -2.76
C ARG A 100 -14.93 2.31 -3.63
N LEU A 101 -14.04 2.26 -4.62
CA LEU A 101 -13.84 3.35 -5.56
C LEU A 101 -15.02 3.50 -6.52
N CYS A 102 -15.59 2.41 -7.06
CA CYS A 102 -16.82 2.46 -7.85
C CYS A 102 -17.94 3.13 -7.06
N ASP A 103 -18.13 2.75 -5.78
CA ASP A 103 -19.16 3.34 -4.92
C ASP A 103 -18.93 4.82 -4.63
N LYS A 104 -17.67 5.23 -4.44
CA LYS A 104 -17.32 6.60 -4.06
C LYS A 104 -17.31 7.57 -5.24
N THR A 105 -16.80 7.13 -6.39
CA THR A 105 -16.77 7.91 -7.64
C THR A 105 -18.11 7.89 -8.37
N ARG A 106 -18.95 6.88 -8.08
CA ARG A 106 -20.19 6.59 -8.81
C ARG A 106 -19.93 6.41 -10.31
N SER A 107 -18.78 5.82 -10.65
CA SER A 107 -18.45 5.50 -12.03
C SER A 107 -19.57 4.64 -12.63
N PRO A 108 -20.15 5.04 -13.78
CA PRO A 108 -21.27 4.34 -14.40
C PRO A 108 -20.89 2.95 -14.95
N TRP A 109 -19.61 2.76 -15.24
CA TRP A 109 -19.01 1.46 -15.56
C TRP A 109 -17.57 1.41 -15.06
N LEU A 110 -16.98 0.22 -15.05
CA LEU A 110 -15.57 -0.02 -14.82
C LEU A 110 -14.96 -0.51 -16.14
N ALA A 111 -13.91 0.13 -16.62
CA ALA A 111 -13.11 -0.37 -17.74
C ALA A 111 -11.97 -1.26 -17.22
N GLU A 112 -11.65 -2.33 -17.96
CA GLU A 112 -10.47 -3.17 -17.72
C GLU A 112 -9.97 -3.82 -19.02
N HIS A 113 -8.67 -4.03 -19.11
CA HIS A 113 -8.05 -4.60 -20.29
C HIS A 113 -8.29 -6.11 -20.41
N ILE A 114 -8.51 -6.59 -21.64
CA ILE A 114 -8.33 -8.00 -22.00
C ILE A 114 -6.81 -8.26 -22.08
N SER A 115 -6.18 -8.38 -20.92
CA SER A 115 -4.72 -8.45 -20.80
C SER A 115 -4.23 -9.65 -20.01
N TRP A 116 -2.99 -10.01 -20.25
CA TRP A 116 -2.18 -10.90 -19.43
C TRP A 116 -0.93 -10.16 -18.99
N SER A 117 -0.81 -9.93 -17.68
CA SER A 117 0.38 -9.39 -17.06
C SER A 117 0.93 -10.27 -15.94
N ARG A 118 0.12 -11.15 -15.32
CA ARG A 118 0.52 -12.01 -14.19
C ARG A 118 0.76 -13.46 -14.58
N PHE A 119 1.76 -14.09 -13.96
CA PHE A 119 2.06 -15.53 -14.06
C PHE A 119 2.56 -16.09 -12.71
N GLN A 120 2.63 -17.41 -12.56
CA GLN A 120 3.16 -18.00 -11.33
C GLN A 120 4.64 -17.63 -11.18
N GLY A 121 4.94 -16.81 -10.19
CA GLY A 121 6.30 -16.34 -9.92
C GLY A 121 6.62 -14.92 -10.41
N GLY A 122 5.64 -14.15 -10.92
CA GLY A 122 5.87 -12.74 -11.22
C GLY A 122 4.77 -12.00 -11.98
N ASP A 123 5.09 -10.77 -12.34
CA ASP A 123 4.31 -9.86 -13.17
C ASP A 123 5.22 -9.32 -14.28
N THR A 124 4.69 -9.21 -15.50
CA THR A 124 5.40 -8.70 -16.68
C THR A 124 5.53 -7.17 -16.68
N GLN A 125 4.86 -6.48 -15.75
CA GLN A 125 4.78 -5.03 -15.62
C GLN A 125 4.19 -4.30 -16.83
N HIS A 126 3.67 -5.05 -17.82
CA HIS A 126 3.07 -4.54 -19.03
C HIS A 126 1.81 -5.35 -19.32
N PHE A 127 0.73 -4.69 -19.75
CA PHE A 127 -0.46 -5.38 -20.21
C PHE A 127 -0.28 -5.77 -21.68
N ILE A 128 -0.22 -7.08 -21.94
CA ILE A 128 -0.11 -7.62 -23.30
C ILE A 128 -1.39 -8.39 -23.59
N LEU A 129 -1.88 -8.36 -24.84
CA LEU A 129 -2.97 -9.24 -25.23
C LEU A 129 -2.59 -10.70 -24.95
N PRO A 130 -3.43 -11.47 -24.24
CA PRO A 130 -3.14 -12.87 -23.94
C PRO A 130 -3.18 -13.73 -25.22
N SER A 131 -2.75 -14.98 -25.11
CA SER A 131 -2.89 -15.93 -26.23
C SER A 131 -4.38 -16.10 -26.60
N LEU A 132 -4.67 -16.34 -27.88
CA LEU A 132 -6.04 -16.49 -28.38
C LEU A 132 -6.64 -17.88 -28.07
N ALA A 133 -6.08 -18.59 -27.10
CA ALA A 133 -6.49 -19.94 -26.73
C ALA A 133 -7.87 -19.92 -26.04
N GLN A 134 -8.64 -20.99 -26.23
CA GLN A 134 -9.98 -21.12 -25.63
C GLN A 134 -9.95 -21.05 -24.09
N GLU A 135 -8.93 -21.64 -23.45
CA GLU A 135 -8.75 -21.62 -22.00
C GLU A 135 -8.54 -20.18 -21.46
N VAL A 136 -7.81 -19.35 -22.21
CA VAL A 136 -7.66 -17.93 -21.88
C VAL A 136 -9.01 -17.23 -22.02
N ALA A 137 -9.74 -17.45 -23.12
CA ALA A 137 -11.06 -16.84 -23.30
C ALA A 137 -12.01 -17.21 -22.15
N ASP A 138 -12.00 -18.47 -21.71
CA ASP A 138 -12.80 -18.93 -20.56
C ASP A 138 -12.38 -18.25 -19.26
N THR A 139 -11.08 -18.05 -19.05
CA THR A 139 -10.52 -17.34 -17.88
C THR A 139 -10.93 -15.88 -17.86
N VAL A 140 -10.78 -15.16 -18.98
CA VAL A 140 -11.19 -13.74 -19.07
C VAL A 140 -12.68 -13.60 -18.80
N VAL A 141 -13.51 -14.49 -19.37
CA VAL A 141 -14.97 -14.48 -19.15
C VAL A 141 -15.30 -14.71 -17.67
N ALA A 142 -14.67 -15.70 -17.02
CA ALA A 142 -14.90 -15.99 -15.60
C ALA A 142 -14.50 -14.80 -14.71
N ASN A 143 -13.31 -14.24 -14.94
CA ASN A 143 -12.79 -13.11 -14.17
C ASN A 143 -13.63 -11.83 -14.40
N ALA A 144 -14.08 -11.57 -15.62
CA ALA A 144 -14.97 -10.46 -15.93
C ALA A 144 -16.33 -10.57 -15.23
N ILE A 145 -16.92 -11.78 -15.19
CA ILE A 145 -18.17 -12.03 -14.46
C ILE A 145 -17.97 -11.81 -12.97
N GLU A 146 -16.90 -12.38 -12.40
CA GLU A 146 -16.56 -12.19 -10.98
C GLU A 146 -16.35 -10.72 -10.63
N LEU A 147 -15.59 -9.98 -11.45
CA LEU A 147 -15.34 -8.56 -11.25
C LEU A 147 -16.63 -7.75 -11.26
N ARG A 148 -17.52 -7.98 -12.23
CA ARG A 148 -18.82 -7.32 -12.32
C ARG A 148 -19.70 -7.63 -11.10
N GLU A 149 -19.73 -8.89 -10.67
CA GLU A 149 -20.54 -9.32 -9.52
C GLU A 149 -20.04 -8.70 -8.21
N LEU A 150 -18.73 -8.69 -7.99
CA LEU A 150 -18.11 -8.12 -6.78
C LEU A 150 -18.20 -6.60 -6.74
N THR A 151 -18.03 -5.94 -7.89
CA THR A 151 -18.07 -4.48 -7.99
C THR A 151 -19.49 -3.94 -8.13
N ALA A 152 -20.49 -4.80 -8.41
CA ALA A 152 -21.87 -4.43 -8.76
C ALA A 152 -21.97 -3.27 -9.76
N THR A 153 -21.00 -3.16 -10.67
CA THR A 153 -20.83 -2.07 -11.64
C THR A 153 -20.74 -2.69 -13.04
N PRO A 154 -21.42 -2.13 -14.07
CA PRO A 154 -21.26 -2.58 -15.45
C PRO A 154 -19.78 -2.60 -15.84
N LEU A 155 -19.37 -3.64 -16.60
CA LEU A 155 -17.99 -3.78 -17.04
C LEU A 155 -17.88 -3.45 -18.53
N VAL A 156 -16.82 -2.74 -18.89
CA VAL A 156 -16.40 -2.49 -20.28
C VAL A 156 -15.01 -3.10 -20.44
N LEU A 157 -14.82 -3.93 -21.45
CA LEU A 157 -13.54 -4.61 -21.70
C LEU A 157 -12.80 -3.98 -22.87
N GLU A 158 -11.50 -3.78 -22.71
CA GLU A 158 -10.64 -3.09 -23.67
C GLU A 158 -9.69 -4.02 -24.43
N ASN A 159 -9.37 -3.66 -25.68
CA ASN A 159 -8.30 -4.31 -26.45
C ASN A 159 -6.89 -3.88 -26.00
N ALA A 160 -6.09 -4.81 -25.50
CA ALA A 160 -4.66 -4.57 -25.30
C ALA A 160 -3.89 -4.64 -26.64
N PRO A 161 -2.76 -3.92 -26.80
CA PRO A 161 -1.97 -3.97 -28.02
C PRO A 161 -1.33 -5.34 -28.21
N ARG A 162 -1.30 -5.82 -29.46
CA ARG A 162 -0.65 -7.08 -29.83
C ARG A 162 0.63 -6.82 -30.61
N LEU A 163 1.75 -6.96 -29.91
CA LEU A 163 3.08 -6.59 -30.43
C LEU A 163 3.79 -7.73 -31.20
N PHE A 164 3.32 -8.97 -31.09
CA PHE A 164 3.92 -10.12 -31.78
C PHE A 164 2.90 -11.24 -32.04
N SER A 165 3.15 -12.03 -33.09
CA SER A 165 2.35 -13.22 -33.40
C SER A 165 3.07 -14.48 -32.92
N LEU A 166 2.41 -15.26 -32.06
CA LEU A 166 2.84 -16.60 -31.71
C LEU A 166 2.51 -17.55 -32.88
N HIS A 167 3.53 -18.17 -33.47
CA HIS A 167 3.37 -19.19 -34.50
C HIS A 167 3.02 -20.52 -33.83
N ASP A 168 1.74 -20.78 -33.56
CA ASP A 168 1.19 -22.14 -33.60
C ASP A 168 -0.34 -22.19 -33.43
N ALA A 169 -0.93 -23.12 -34.19
CA ALA A 169 -2.30 -23.65 -34.19
C ALA A 169 -3.47 -22.71 -34.60
N GLN A 170 -3.99 -22.95 -35.82
CA GLN A 170 -5.34 -22.63 -36.33
C GLN A 170 -5.96 -21.34 -35.74
N ALA A 171 -5.44 -20.18 -36.15
CA ALA A 171 -5.76 -18.91 -35.52
C ALA A 171 -7.21 -18.47 -35.80
N GLN A 172 -8.01 -18.43 -34.74
CA GLN A 172 -9.15 -17.53 -34.63
C GLN A 172 -8.62 -16.08 -34.76
N SER A 173 -9.36 -15.19 -35.43
CA SER A 173 -8.89 -13.79 -35.52
C SER A 173 -8.95 -13.13 -34.13
N GLU A 174 -8.08 -12.15 -33.90
CA GLU A 174 -8.07 -11.40 -32.64
C GLU A 174 -9.42 -10.72 -32.37
N GLY A 175 -10.03 -10.11 -33.40
CA GLY A 175 -11.36 -9.53 -33.27
C GLY A 175 -12.43 -10.56 -32.94
N GLU A 176 -12.37 -11.77 -33.52
CA GLU A 176 -13.28 -12.87 -33.15
C GLU A 176 -13.06 -13.34 -31.70
N PHE A 177 -11.81 -13.35 -31.21
CA PHE A 177 -11.50 -13.67 -29.82
C PHE A 177 -12.08 -12.61 -28.87
N ILE A 178 -11.80 -11.33 -29.12
CA ILE A 178 -12.31 -10.22 -28.31
C ILE A 178 -13.84 -10.21 -28.33
N SER A 179 -14.46 -10.30 -29.51
CA SER A 179 -15.92 -10.33 -29.67
C SER A 179 -16.55 -11.44 -28.83
N ARG A 180 -15.97 -12.64 -28.87
CA ARG A 180 -16.45 -13.80 -28.10
C ARG A 180 -16.33 -13.59 -26.59
N VAL A 181 -15.22 -13.03 -26.12
CA VAL A 181 -15.00 -12.74 -24.70
C VAL A 181 -15.98 -11.68 -24.19
N VAL A 182 -16.15 -10.59 -24.94
CA VAL A 182 -17.10 -9.51 -24.61
C VAL A 182 -18.54 -10.02 -24.61
N GLU A 183 -18.92 -10.81 -25.62
CA GLU A 183 -20.27 -11.39 -25.71
C GLU A 183 -20.59 -12.33 -24.55
N ARG A 184 -19.66 -13.25 -24.22
CA ARG A 184 -19.86 -14.27 -23.18
C ARG A 184 -19.80 -13.71 -21.77
N SER A 185 -18.98 -12.68 -21.53
CA SER A 185 -18.95 -11.97 -20.25
C SER A 185 -20.18 -11.07 -20.06
N GLY A 186 -20.82 -10.64 -21.15
CA GLY A 186 -21.93 -9.68 -21.11
C GLY A 186 -21.48 -8.24 -20.87
N SER A 187 -20.20 -7.95 -21.09
CA SER A 187 -19.59 -6.63 -20.94
C SER A 187 -19.88 -5.74 -22.16
N GLY A 188 -19.70 -4.43 -21.97
CA GLY A 188 -19.48 -3.49 -23.06
C GLY A 188 -18.06 -3.62 -23.61
N PHE A 189 -17.78 -2.93 -24.71
CA PHE A 189 -16.44 -2.87 -25.31
C PHE A 189 -15.89 -1.44 -25.26
N LEU A 190 -14.61 -1.33 -24.89
CA LEU A 190 -13.81 -0.11 -24.99
C LEU A 190 -12.81 -0.33 -26.12
N LEU A 191 -12.76 0.59 -27.06
CA LEU A 191 -11.76 0.58 -28.12
C LEU A 191 -10.65 1.56 -27.79
N ASP A 192 -9.46 1.06 -27.46
CA ASP A 192 -8.24 1.84 -27.63
C ASP A 192 -7.86 1.82 -29.11
N LEU A 193 -8.07 2.97 -29.75
CA LEU A 193 -7.86 3.13 -31.17
C LEU A 193 -6.37 3.11 -31.53
N ASP A 194 -5.50 3.64 -30.68
CA ASP A 194 -4.05 3.67 -30.92
C ASP A 194 -3.47 2.25 -30.77
N SER A 195 -3.95 1.45 -29.82
CA SER A 195 -3.64 0.02 -29.73
C SER A 195 -4.15 -0.75 -30.94
N ALA A 196 -5.38 -0.49 -31.41
CA ALA A 196 -5.92 -1.14 -32.61
C ALA A 196 -5.13 -0.79 -33.88
N ILE A 197 -4.74 0.47 -34.06
CA ILE A 197 -3.88 0.93 -35.16
C ILE A 197 -2.50 0.26 -35.07
N THR A 198 -1.93 0.17 -33.87
CA THR A 198 -0.63 -0.46 -33.63
C THR A 198 -0.66 -1.95 -33.96
N THR A 199 -1.70 -2.66 -33.51
CA THR A 199 -1.92 -4.07 -33.82
C THR A 199 -2.06 -4.28 -35.33
N ALA A 200 -2.92 -3.51 -36.00
CA ALA A 200 -3.14 -3.66 -37.44
C ALA A 200 -1.85 -3.44 -38.25
N ARG A 201 -1.06 -2.41 -37.90
CA ARG A 201 0.24 -2.15 -38.52
C ARG A 201 1.25 -3.27 -38.25
N THR A 202 1.33 -3.73 -37.01
CA THR A 202 2.32 -4.75 -36.58
C THR A 202 2.06 -6.10 -37.24
N LEU A 203 0.79 -6.48 -37.39
CA LEU A 203 0.39 -7.77 -37.96
C LEU A 203 0.08 -7.70 -39.46
N GLY A 204 0.13 -6.51 -40.07
CA GLY A 204 -0.14 -6.30 -41.49
C GLY A 204 -1.62 -6.45 -41.87
N TYR A 205 -2.53 -6.18 -40.94
CA TYR A 205 -3.97 -6.18 -41.21
C TYR A 205 -4.41 -4.88 -41.90
N ASP A 206 -5.44 -4.97 -42.74
CA ASP A 206 -6.21 -3.78 -43.10
C ASP A 206 -6.97 -3.29 -41.87
N LEU A 207 -6.78 -2.01 -41.51
CA LEU A 207 -7.35 -1.45 -40.30
C LEU A 207 -8.89 -1.47 -40.32
N ASN A 208 -9.53 -1.23 -41.46
CA ASN A 208 -10.98 -1.22 -41.53
C ASN A 208 -11.55 -2.62 -41.36
N ASP A 209 -10.91 -3.63 -41.95
CA ASP A 209 -11.32 -5.02 -41.79
C ASP A 209 -11.08 -5.50 -40.34
N TYR A 210 -9.97 -5.11 -39.71
CA TYR A 210 -9.70 -5.39 -38.31
C TYR A 210 -10.75 -4.73 -37.38
N LEU A 211 -11.05 -3.44 -37.56
CA LEU A 211 -12.07 -2.75 -36.76
C LEU A 211 -13.45 -3.40 -36.92
N ARG A 212 -13.84 -3.84 -38.14
CA ARG A 212 -15.11 -4.56 -38.37
C ARG A 212 -15.16 -5.93 -37.69
N SER A 213 -14.03 -6.50 -37.33
CA SER A 213 -13.96 -7.78 -36.61
C SER A 213 -14.13 -7.63 -35.09
N LEU A 214 -14.07 -6.41 -34.56
CA LEU A 214 -14.29 -6.09 -33.15
C LEU A 214 -15.80 -5.97 -32.84
N PRO A 215 -16.22 -6.09 -31.55
CA PRO A 215 -17.63 -6.05 -31.17
C PRO A 215 -18.19 -4.61 -31.14
N LEU A 216 -18.23 -3.97 -32.31
CA LEU A 216 -18.62 -2.57 -32.47
C LEU A 216 -20.09 -2.29 -32.12
N ASP A 217 -20.96 -3.30 -32.09
CA ASP A 217 -22.34 -3.22 -31.60
C ASP A 217 -22.41 -3.04 -30.07
N ARG A 218 -21.29 -3.29 -29.37
CA ARG A 218 -21.13 -3.15 -27.92
C ARG A 218 -20.15 -2.04 -27.53
N LEU A 219 -19.65 -1.26 -28.49
CA LEU A 219 -18.67 -0.22 -28.24
C LEU A 219 -19.29 0.93 -27.43
N ILE A 220 -18.90 1.03 -26.16
CA ILE A 220 -19.36 2.03 -25.18
C ILE A 220 -18.37 3.19 -25.08
N GLU A 221 -17.08 2.92 -25.14
CA GLU A 221 -16.03 3.91 -24.90
C GLU A 221 -14.92 3.82 -25.93
N ILE A 222 -14.33 4.96 -26.29
CA ILE A 222 -13.17 5.04 -27.18
C ILE A 222 -12.06 5.81 -26.47
N HIS A 223 -10.88 5.21 -26.42
CA HIS A 223 -9.63 5.86 -26.06
C HIS A 223 -8.89 6.30 -27.33
N ILE A 224 -8.36 7.52 -27.32
CA ILE A 224 -7.71 8.11 -28.49
C ILE A 224 -6.65 9.15 -28.10
N GLY A 225 -5.43 8.97 -28.60
CA GLY A 225 -4.32 9.90 -28.40
C GLY A 225 -4.26 11.02 -29.44
N ASP A 226 -4.71 10.79 -30.69
CA ASP A 226 -4.70 11.82 -31.76
C ASP A 226 -6.02 11.89 -32.57
N PRO A 227 -7.07 12.54 -32.02
CA PRO A 227 -8.36 12.68 -32.67
C PRO A 227 -8.36 13.54 -33.93
N GLN A 228 -7.34 14.40 -34.15
CA GLN A 228 -7.23 15.14 -35.40
C GLN A 228 -6.79 14.23 -36.54
N ARG A 229 -5.74 13.43 -36.29
CA ARG A 229 -5.22 12.45 -37.25
C ARG A 229 -6.30 11.43 -37.63
N ASP A 230 -7.05 10.94 -36.65
CA ASP A 230 -7.96 9.81 -36.83
C ASP A 230 -9.44 10.23 -36.89
N TRP A 231 -9.71 11.50 -37.23
CA TRP A 231 -11.05 12.11 -37.21
C TRP A 231 -12.11 11.34 -38.03
N ASP A 232 -11.75 10.88 -39.22
CA ASP A 232 -12.69 10.16 -40.09
C ASP A 232 -13.10 8.80 -39.51
N ILE A 233 -12.16 8.09 -38.88
CA ILE A 233 -12.42 6.82 -38.18
C ILE A 233 -13.33 7.08 -36.99
N LEU A 234 -13.00 8.07 -36.15
CA LEU A 234 -13.79 8.46 -34.99
C LEU A 234 -15.23 8.81 -35.37
N ARG A 235 -15.41 9.62 -36.43
CA ARG A 235 -16.73 10.01 -36.93
C ARG A 235 -17.54 8.79 -37.43
N GLN A 236 -16.88 7.85 -38.10
CA GLN A 236 -17.53 6.63 -38.57
C GLN A 236 -17.99 5.77 -37.39
N LEU A 237 -17.13 5.53 -36.39
CA LEU A 237 -17.46 4.75 -35.20
C LEU A 237 -18.61 5.40 -34.41
N LEU A 238 -18.58 6.71 -34.21
CA LEU A 238 -19.66 7.45 -33.56
C LEU A 238 -21.01 7.34 -34.31
N ALA A 239 -20.97 7.22 -35.63
CA ALA A 239 -22.18 7.07 -36.43
C ALA A 239 -22.74 5.64 -36.41
N SER A 240 -21.89 4.62 -36.26
CA SER A 240 -22.28 3.20 -36.37
C SER A 240 -22.40 2.45 -35.05
N SER A 241 -21.92 3.02 -33.94
CA SER A 241 -21.78 2.33 -32.65
C SER A 241 -22.40 3.10 -31.48
N PRO A 242 -22.81 2.43 -30.39
CA PRO A 242 -23.48 3.05 -29.25
C PRO A 242 -22.52 3.73 -28.27
N VAL A 243 -21.51 4.43 -28.79
CA VAL A 243 -20.47 5.13 -28.01
C VAL A 243 -21.10 6.16 -27.09
N LYS A 244 -20.73 6.10 -25.81
CA LYS A 244 -21.15 6.94 -24.68
C LYS A 244 -20.03 7.85 -24.17
N ALA A 245 -18.79 7.46 -24.38
CA ALA A 245 -17.61 8.11 -23.84
C ALA A 245 -16.47 8.16 -24.86
N ILE A 246 -15.75 9.28 -24.89
CA ILE A 246 -14.47 9.43 -25.59
C ILE A 246 -13.47 9.97 -24.58
N THR A 247 -12.48 9.16 -24.24
CA THR A 247 -11.40 9.51 -23.33
C THR A 247 -10.17 9.90 -24.14
N LEU A 248 -9.63 11.08 -23.85
CA LEU A 248 -8.44 11.60 -24.50
C LEU A 248 -7.21 11.29 -23.65
N GLU A 249 -6.27 10.54 -24.22
CA GLU A 249 -5.01 10.13 -23.58
C GLU A 249 -3.96 11.25 -23.65
N TRP A 250 -4.22 12.36 -22.96
CA TRP A 250 -3.39 13.56 -23.05
C TRP A 250 -2.81 13.97 -21.71
N ASP A 251 -1.56 14.45 -21.74
CA ASP A 251 -0.99 15.19 -20.63
C ASP A 251 -1.54 16.63 -20.59
N ILE A 252 -2.46 16.87 -19.66
CA ILE A 252 -3.15 18.16 -19.48
C ILE A 252 -2.20 19.31 -19.10
N SER A 253 -1.00 19.00 -18.60
CA SER A 253 0.01 20.00 -18.25
C SER A 253 0.63 20.64 -19.50
N GLN A 254 0.60 19.94 -20.65
CA GLN A 254 1.24 20.37 -21.89
C GLN A 254 0.29 21.02 -22.90
N LYS A 255 -1.04 20.86 -22.73
CA LYS A 255 -2.03 21.26 -23.76
C LYS A 255 -3.19 22.14 -23.28
N ALA A 256 -3.12 22.70 -22.06
CA ALA A 256 -4.23 23.45 -21.46
C ALA A 256 -4.67 24.72 -22.22
N ASP A 257 -3.80 25.31 -23.04
CA ASP A 257 -4.04 26.58 -23.76
C ASP A 257 -4.16 26.42 -25.29
N ASP A 258 -4.38 25.20 -25.78
CA ASP A 258 -4.42 24.89 -27.21
C ASP A 258 -5.81 25.18 -27.83
N ALA A 259 -5.88 26.23 -28.65
CA ALA A 259 -7.12 26.66 -29.31
C ALA A 259 -7.65 25.63 -30.34
N GLU A 260 -6.77 24.82 -30.94
CA GLU A 260 -7.17 23.75 -31.85
C GLU A 260 -7.81 22.58 -31.07
N LEU A 261 -7.33 22.34 -29.84
CA LEU A 261 -7.89 21.37 -28.90
C LEU A 261 -9.35 21.68 -28.56
N LEU A 262 -9.63 22.94 -28.23
CA LEU A 262 -10.98 23.40 -27.88
C LEU A 262 -11.94 23.26 -29.06
N THR A 263 -11.44 23.53 -30.27
CA THR A 263 -12.20 23.36 -31.50
C THR A 263 -12.55 21.88 -31.72
N LEU A 264 -11.60 20.98 -31.48
CA LEU A 264 -11.78 19.54 -31.62
C LEU A 264 -12.75 18.97 -30.58
N ILE A 265 -12.59 19.33 -29.29
CA ILE A 265 -13.51 18.93 -28.23
C ILE A 265 -14.93 19.42 -28.54
N THR A 266 -15.08 20.65 -29.03
CA THR A 266 -16.38 21.20 -29.44
C THR A 266 -16.97 20.43 -30.63
N ALA A 267 -16.14 20.06 -31.61
CA ALA A 267 -16.56 19.26 -32.75
C ALA A 267 -17.02 17.86 -32.31
N ILE A 268 -16.30 17.18 -31.42
CA ILE A 268 -16.70 15.87 -30.86
C ILE A 268 -18.03 16.01 -30.11
N LYS A 269 -18.16 17.02 -29.25
CA LYS A 269 -19.40 17.29 -28.50
C LYS A 269 -20.59 17.64 -29.40
N SER A 270 -20.35 18.17 -30.60
CA SER A 270 -21.43 18.43 -31.56
C SER A 270 -22.03 17.15 -32.16
N LEU A 271 -21.30 16.03 -32.11
CA LEU A 271 -21.75 14.74 -32.65
C LEU A 271 -22.70 13.98 -31.69
N ARG A 272 -22.78 14.36 -30.41
CA ARG A 272 -23.62 13.72 -29.38
C ARG A 272 -24.21 14.75 -28.39
N PRO A 273 -25.52 14.78 -28.13
CA PRO A 273 -26.10 15.67 -27.12
C PRO A 273 -25.75 15.20 -25.69
N ARG A 274 -25.27 16.13 -24.85
CA ARG A 274 -24.92 15.88 -23.43
C ARG A 274 -26.15 15.44 -22.61
N ALA A 275 -26.00 14.36 -21.85
CA ALA A 275 -26.86 14.07 -20.69
C ALA A 275 -25.97 13.69 -19.49
N LEU A 276 -25.84 14.60 -18.53
CA LEU A 276 -25.02 14.42 -17.33
C LEU A 276 -25.57 13.27 -16.47
N PHE A 277 -24.82 12.16 -16.37
CA PHE A 277 -25.09 11.05 -15.44
C PHE A 277 -24.85 11.43 -13.97
N TRP A 278 -24.34 12.63 -13.72
CA TRP A 278 -24.02 13.14 -12.39
C TRP A 278 -25.19 13.95 -11.80
N ARG A 279 -25.89 13.38 -10.82
CA ARG A 279 -26.73 14.14 -9.90
C ARG A 279 -25.85 14.67 -8.76
N GLY A 280 -25.51 15.95 -8.83
CA GLY A 280 -24.77 16.62 -7.77
C GLY A 280 -25.46 16.57 -6.42
N CYS A 281 -24.69 16.70 -5.35
CA CYS A 281 -25.24 17.18 -4.09
C CYS A 281 -25.76 18.61 -4.32
N ASP A 282 -27.05 18.82 -4.12
CA ASP A 282 -27.66 20.14 -4.13
C ASP A 282 -26.94 21.06 -3.14
N ARG A 283 -26.19 22.01 -3.70
CA ARG A 283 -25.76 23.23 -3.03
C ARG A 283 -26.98 24.17 -2.97
N GLN A 284 -27.89 23.95 -2.03
CA GLN A 284 -28.82 24.98 -1.58
C GLN A 284 -29.53 24.50 -0.32
N GLU A 285 -29.09 25.01 0.84
CA GLU A 285 -29.90 25.37 2.03
C GLU A 285 -29.11 25.36 3.36
N ALA A 286 -27.88 24.84 3.40
CA ALA A 286 -27.13 24.78 4.67
C ALA A 286 -26.16 25.95 4.91
N GLN A 287 -26.16 27.00 4.08
CA GLN A 287 -25.16 28.08 4.16
C GLN A 287 -25.62 29.32 4.95
N THR A 288 -26.84 29.32 5.51
CA THR A 288 -27.39 30.53 6.15
C THR A 288 -27.55 30.44 7.67
N GLN A 289 -27.05 29.40 8.34
CA GLN A 289 -27.12 29.28 9.81
C GLN A 289 -25.80 28.94 10.52
N PHE A 290 -24.68 28.73 9.82
CA PHE A 290 -23.40 28.34 10.45
C PHE A 290 -22.45 29.50 10.78
N GLU A 291 -22.70 30.71 10.27
CA GLU A 291 -21.78 31.84 10.44
C GLU A 291 -21.90 32.57 11.79
N GLN A 292 -22.87 32.23 12.64
CA GLN A 292 -23.07 32.92 13.94
C GLN A 292 -22.63 32.12 15.18
N GLY A 293 -22.24 30.84 15.05
CA GLY A 293 -21.82 29.99 16.18
C GLY A 293 -20.30 29.83 16.40
N ALA A 294 -19.46 30.38 15.51
CA ALA A 294 -18.05 30.00 15.38
C ALA A 294 -17.09 30.55 16.47
N LYS A 295 -17.58 31.19 17.54
CA LYS A 295 -16.73 31.81 18.59
C LYS A 295 -16.97 31.32 20.02
N ALA A 296 -17.93 30.44 20.27
CA ALA A 296 -18.16 29.92 21.62
C ALA A 296 -17.16 28.80 21.97
N LEU A 297 -16.50 28.91 23.13
CA LEU A 297 -15.69 27.83 23.68
C LEU A 297 -16.61 26.78 24.30
N LEU A 298 -16.45 25.53 23.89
CA LEU A 298 -17.16 24.37 24.40
C LEU A 298 -16.19 23.42 25.10
N LYS A 299 -16.65 22.71 26.13
CA LYS A 299 -15.90 21.66 26.83
C LYS A 299 -16.81 20.46 27.08
N LEU A 300 -16.25 19.26 27.11
CA LEU A 300 -16.93 18.08 27.62
C LEU A 300 -17.33 18.27 29.08
N ARG A 301 -18.57 17.90 29.39
CA ARG A 301 -19.10 17.90 30.75
C ARG A 301 -18.29 16.94 31.63
N GLU A 302 -17.92 17.38 32.83
CA GLU A 302 -17.00 16.66 33.71
C GLU A 302 -17.55 15.34 34.27
N SER A 303 -18.88 15.19 34.31
CA SER A 303 -19.56 13.95 34.71
C SER A 303 -19.64 12.89 33.60
N THR A 304 -19.13 13.20 32.40
CA THR A 304 -19.13 12.30 31.25
C THR A 304 -17.97 11.30 31.29
N TRP A 305 -18.23 10.05 30.93
CA TRP A 305 -17.23 8.99 30.82
C TRP A 305 -17.55 8.04 29.65
N LEU A 306 -16.55 7.29 29.19
CA LEU A 306 -16.69 6.38 28.06
C LEU A 306 -16.77 4.92 28.53
N SER A 307 -17.72 4.16 27.97
CA SER A 307 -17.77 2.69 28.10
C SER A 307 -17.62 2.03 26.74
N VAL A 308 -16.97 0.87 26.68
CA VAL A 308 -16.71 0.13 25.44
C VAL A 308 -17.65 -1.06 25.35
N GLY A 309 -18.32 -1.23 24.20
CA GLY A 309 -19.11 -2.40 23.85
C GLY A 309 -18.34 -3.37 22.94
N SER A 310 -19.01 -4.42 22.45
CA SER A 310 -18.39 -5.44 21.59
C SER A 310 -18.01 -4.93 20.20
N ALA A 311 -18.66 -3.87 19.69
CA ALA A 311 -18.39 -3.29 18.37
C ALA A 311 -18.46 -1.74 18.32
N SER A 312 -18.84 -1.09 19.41
CA SER A 312 -19.10 0.37 19.48
C SER A 312 -18.65 0.98 20.80
N PHE A 313 -18.47 2.30 20.82
CA PHE A 313 -18.18 3.08 22.03
C PHE A 313 -19.45 3.76 22.52
N PHE A 314 -19.56 4.00 23.83
CA PHE A 314 -20.69 4.72 24.42
C PHE A 314 -20.21 5.86 25.30
N ILE A 315 -20.86 7.01 25.19
CA ILE A 315 -20.74 8.14 26.11
C ILE A 315 -21.83 8.00 27.16
N ARG A 316 -21.44 8.05 28.43
CA ARG A 316 -22.35 7.98 29.58
C ARG A 316 -22.13 9.15 30.51
N ASP A 317 -23.18 9.52 31.25
CA ASP A 317 -23.09 10.55 32.29
C ASP A 317 -23.39 9.93 33.66
N ARG A 318 -22.64 10.32 34.70
CA ARG A 318 -22.82 9.76 36.06
C ARG A 318 -24.03 10.32 36.80
N GLN A 319 -24.59 11.43 36.33
CA GLN A 319 -25.66 12.18 37.00
C GLN A 319 -26.97 12.16 36.20
N ARG A 320 -26.95 11.61 34.98
CA ARG A 320 -28.11 11.51 34.08
C ARG A 320 -28.18 10.12 33.47
N ASP A 321 -29.38 9.70 33.13
CA ASP A 321 -29.60 8.49 32.33
C ASP A 321 -29.30 8.80 30.85
N LEU A 322 -28.02 8.94 30.53
CA LEU A 322 -27.52 9.24 29.19
C LEU A 322 -26.63 8.10 28.70
N SER A 323 -26.93 7.59 27.51
CA SER A 323 -26.10 6.60 26.80
C SER A 323 -26.14 6.92 25.30
N LEU A 324 -25.02 7.42 24.76
CA LEU A 324 -24.88 7.73 23.33
C LEU A 324 -23.84 6.82 22.70
N GLU A 325 -24.27 5.99 21.75
CA GLU A 325 -23.39 5.12 20.98
C GLU A 325 -22.67 5.90 19.87
N PHE A 326 -21.40 5.58 19.62
CA PHE A 326 -20.59 6.18 18.59
C PHE A 326 -19.47 5.26 18.10
N GLY A 327 -19.03 5.48 16.86
CA GLY A 327 -17.90 4.76 16.25
C GLY A 327 -16.53 5.26 16.71
N VAL A 328 -15.52 4.39 16.66
CA VAL A 328 -14.14 4.70 17.09
C VAL A 328 -13.56 5.95 16.39
N THR A 329 -14.02 6.21 15.17
CA THR A 329 -13.60 7.35 14.31
C THR A 329 -13.93 8.71 14.91
N PHE A 330 -14.87 8.81 15.87
CA PHE A 330 -15.23 10.07 16.52
C PHE A 330 -14.48 10.34 17.83
N LEU A 331 -13.60 9.43 18.28
CA LEU A 331 -12.76 9.65 19.46
C LEU A 331 -11.88 10.92 19.38
N PRO A 332 -11.30 11.29 18.23
CA PRO A 332 -10.53 12.54 18.10
C PRO A 332 -11.37 13.78 18.42
N LEU A 333 -12.63 13.83 17.99
CA LEU A 333 -13.55 14.92 18.29
C LEU A 333 -13.85 15.04 19.78
N LEU A 334 -14.08 13.92 20.46
CA LEU A 334 -14.27 13.91 21.92
C LEU A 334 -13.01 14.38 22.65
N ARG A 335 -11.84 13.91 22.25
CA ARG A 335 -10.55 14.31 22.83
C ARG A 335 -10.32 15.81 22.70
N HIS A 336 -10.69 16.41 21.56
CA HIS A 336 -10.58 17.84 21.30
C HIS A 336 -11.16 18.68 22.44
N PHE A 337 -12.37 18.33 22.86
CA PHE A 337 -13.14 19.10 23.83
C PHE A 337 -12.88 18.72 25.30
N LEU A 338 -11.84 17.93 25.60
CA LEU A 338 -11.38 17.76 26.98
C LEU A 338 -10.89 19.09 27.60
N SER A 339 -10.44 20.02 26.74
CA SER A 339 -10.17 21.42 27.07
C SER A 339 -11.21 22.33 26.40
N PRO A 340 -11.41 23.58 26.87
CA PRO A 340 -12.27 24.54 26.19
C PRO A 340 -11.80 24.81 24.75
N GLN A 341 -12.60 24.45 23.75
CA GLN A 341 -12.26 24.56 22.32
C GLN A 341 -13.44 25.07 21.50
N THR A 342 -13.19 25.58 20.28
CA THR A 342 -14.27 26.01 19.38
C THR A 342 -14.71 24.87 18.44
N LEU A 343 -15.96 24.91 17.97
CA LEU A 343 -16.41 23.98 16.92
C LEU A 343 -15.57 24.08 15.65
N ALA A 344 -15.14 25.29 15.28
CA ALA A 344 -14.26 25.51 14.14
C ALA A 344 -12.92 24.77 14.31
N SER A 345 -12.30 24.83 15.49
CA SER A 345 -11.05 24.11 15.75
C SER A 345 -11.20 22.59 15.74
N ALA A 346 -12.35 22.05 16.14
CA ALA A 346 -12.59 20.61 16.11
C ALA A 346 -12.66 20.07 14.68
N LEU A 347 -13.21 20.88 13.77
CA LEU A 347 -13.29 20.56 12.36
C LEU A 347 -11.94 20.68 11.65
N LEU A 348 -10.91 21.24 12.28
CA LEU A 348 -9.55 21.36 11.72
C LEU A 348 -8.61 20.24 12.19
N LEU A 349 -9.10 19.29 12.99
CA LEU A 349 -8.29 18.19 13.48
C LEU A 349 -7.82 17.28 12.32
N PRO A 350 -6.55 16.82 12.34
CA PRO A 350 -6.07 15.80 11.42
C PRO A 350 -6.96 14.56 11.45
N GLY A 351 -7.33 14.02 10.29
CA GLY A 351 -8.28 12.91 10.16
C GLY A 351 -9.77 13.27 10.28
N VAL A 352 -10.13 14.43 10.86
CA VAL A 352 -11.53 14.93 10.90
C VAL A 352 -11.90 15.65 9.60
N LEU A 353 -10.97 16.41 9.01
CA LEU A 353 -11.11 17.00 7.67
C LEU A 353 -11.01 15.96 6.54
N GLN A 354 -10.30 14.87 6.80
CA GLN A 354 -9.97 13.83 5.81
C GLN A 354 -10.92 12.62 5.87
N SER A 355 -11.87 12.60 6.82
CA SER A 355 -12.92 11.59 6.85
C SER A 355 -13.99 11.94 5.79
N PRO A 356 -14.45 10.98 4.95
CA PRO A 356 -15.57 11.17 4.01
C PRO A 356 -16.91 11.52 4.68
N THR A 357 -16.92 11.63 6.01
CA THR A 357 -18.08 11.77 6.87
C THR A 357 -18.12 13.12 7.58
N GLN A 358 -17.66 14.22 6.97
CA GLN A 358 -17.75 15.56 7.58
C GLN A 358 -19.19 15.90 8.03
N GLY A 359 -20.19 15.43 7.29
CA GLY A 359 -21.60 15.47 7.69
C GLY A 359 -21.91 14.67 8.96
N GLU A 360 -21.32 13.48 9.13
CA GLU A 360 -21.49 12.67 10.35
C GLU A 360 -20.69 13.25 11.52
N ASN A 361 -19.50 13.81 11.30
CA ASN A 361 -18.72 14.54 12.31
C ASN A 361 -19.52 15.74 12.84
N LEU A 362 -20.12 16.52 11.94
CA LEU A 362 -21.02 17.63 12.32
C LEU A 362 -22.30 17.12 13.00
N ALA A 363 -22.92 16.05 12.51
CA ALA A 363 -24.09 15.45 13.13
C ALA A 363 -23.79 14.94 14.54
N PHE A 364 -22.62 14.33 14.73
CA PHE A 364 -22.12 13.85 16.01
C PHE A 364 -21.87 15.01 16.98
N LEU A 365 -21.17 16.07 16.55
CA LEU A 365 -20.97 17.27 17.37
C LEU A 365 -22.29 17.95 17.76
N ARG A 366 -23.26 18.02 16.84
CA ARG A 366 -24.61 18.50 17.15
C ARG A 366 -25.31 17.62 18.18
N ALA A 367 -25.20 16.29 18.06
CA ALA A 367 -25.76 15.35 19.02
C ALA A 367 -25.14 15.51 20.41
N LEU A 368 -23.84 15.74 20.52
CA LEU A 368 -23.18 16.00 21.81
C LEU A 368 -23.66 17.29 22.46
N ILE A 369 -23.88 18.36 21.68
CA ILE A 369 -24.42 19.63 22.19
C ILE A 369 -25.89 19.46 22.61
N SER A 370 -26.71 18.81 21.79
CA SER A 370 -28.15 18.64 22.07
C SER A 370 -28.42 17.81 23.32
N HIS A 371 -27.59 16.79 23.58
CA HIS A 371 -27.67 15.97 24.79
C HIS A 371 -26.95 16.60 25.99
N GLY A 372 -26.36 17.80 25.81
CA GLY A 372 -25.66 18.53 26.85
C GLY A 372 -24.37 17.84 27.32
N VAL A 373 -23.75 17.01 26.48
CA VAL A 373 -22.42 16.43 26.70
C VAL A 373 -21.34 17.48 26.45
N LEU A 374 -21.51 18.28 25.40
CA LEU A 374 -20.70 19.46 25.10
C LEU A 374 -21.39 20.69 25.68
N LEU A 375 -20.68 21.42 26.55
CA LEU A 375 -21.19 22.58 27.25
C LEU A 375 -20.42 23.85 26.89
N PRO A 376 -21.10 25.01 26.73
CA PRO A 376 -20.42 26.29 26.62
C PRO A 376 -19.70 26.63 27.92
N VAL A 377 -18.46 27.06 27.78
CA VAL A 377 -17.65 27.60 28.88
C VAL A 377 -17.88 29.11 28.91
N ALA A 378 -18.39 29.62 30.03
CA ALA A 378 -18.43 31.06 30.24
C ALA A 378 -16.99 31.60 30.21
N THR A 379 -16.68 32.54 29.33
CA THR A 379 -15.39 33.24 29.35
C THR A 379 -15.25 33.94 30.70
N PRO A 380 -14.31 33.53 31.57
CA PRO A 380 -14.06 34.25 32.80
C PRO A 380 -13.38 35.55 32.42
N SER A 381 -13.95 36.67 32.84
CA SER A 381 -13.18 37.90 33.07
C SER A 381 -12.02 37.58 34.00
N ASP A 382 -10.84 38.10 33.68
CA ASP A 382 -9.61 38.12 34.49
C ASP A 382 -9.77 37.73 35.96
N THR A 383 -9.44 36.49 36.30
CA THR A 383 -8.83 36.13 37.59
C THR A 383 -8.10 34.80 37.44
N ALA A 384 -6.77 34.85 37.53
CA ALA A 384 -5.90 33.69 37.65
C ALA A 384 -6.19 32.89 38.92
N THR A 385 -6.05 31.56 38.86
CA THR A 385 -5.26 30.72 39.80
C THR A 385 -5.36 29.25 39.42
N GLY A 386 -4.23 28.56 39.23
CA GLY A 386 -4.16 27.08 39.22
C GLY A 386 -3.29 26.50 38.11
N ASP A 387 -1.97 26.59 38.27
CA ASP A 387 -0.97 25.82 37.50
C ASP A 387 -1.10 24.33 37.85
N GLU A 388 -1.80 23.55 37.04
CA GLU A 388 -1.55 22.12 36.88
C GLU A 388 -1.06 21.88 35.45
N ARG A 389 0.20 22.25 35.19
CA ARG A 389 0.96 21.67 34.09
C ARG A 389 0.76 20.16 34.12
N ASN A 390 0.22 19.63 33.02
CA ASN A 390 0.10 18.19 32.77
C ASN A 390 1.26 17.80 31.82
N PRO A 391 2.51 17.69 32.34
CA PRO A 391 3.71 17.58 31.51
C PRO A 391 3.77 16.38 30.55
N PRO A 392 3.01 15.26 30.67
CA PRO A 392 3.12 14.19 29.70
C PRO A 392 2.58 14.55 28.32
N LEU A 393 1.57 15.42 28.20
CA LEU A 393 0.90 15.65 26.91
C LEU A 393 1.74 16.44 25.93
N GLU A 394 2.48 17.45 26.39
CA GLU A 394 3.36 18.29 25.55
C GLU A 394 4.42 17.44 24.82
N LEU A 395 4.97 16.41 25.46
CA LEU A 395 5.96 15.52 24.85
C LEU A 395 5.40 14.73 23.65
N TRP A 396 4.13 14.30 23.72
CA TRP A 396 3.52 13.49 22.66
C TRP A 396 2.92 14.31 21.52
N THR A 397 2.72 15.63 21.70
CA THR A 397 2.12 16.52 20.68
C THR A 397 2.92 16.62 19.37
N HIS A 398 4.19 16.22 19.37
CA HIS A 398 5.04 16.25 18.17
C HIS A 398 5.17 14.88 17.49
N TRP A 399 4.65 13.80 18.13
CA TRP A 399 4.84 12.40 17.71
C TRP A 399 3.48 11.71 17.52
N ASP A 400 2.56 12.36 16.80
CA ASP A 400 1.15 11.95 16.70
C ASP A 400 0.97 10.49 16.25
N ALA A 401 1.67 10.05 15.21
CA ALA A 401 1.62 8.66 14.72
C ALA A 401 2.21 7.65 15.73
N ALA A 402 3.26 8.03 16.47
CA ALA A 402 3.85 7.16 17.48
C ALA A 402 2.96 7.03 18.73
N LEU A 403 2.27 8.11 19.11
CA LEU A 403 1.26 8.06 20.17
C LEU A 403 0.09 7.16 19.77
N GLU A 404 -0.39 7.26 18.52
CA GLU A 404 -1.44 6.38 18.01
C GLU A 404 -1.01 4.92 18.04
N PHE A 405 0.20 4.59 17.57
CA PHE A 405 0.75 3.24 17.66
C PHE A 405 0.85 2.77 19.13
N TYR A 406 1.35 3.62 20.03
CA TYR A 406 1.46 3.28 21.45
C TYR A 406 0.10 2.99 22.09
N LEU A 407 -0.90 3.84 21.83
CA LEU A 407 -2.24 3.71 22.40
C LEU A 407 -3.01 2.52 21.79
N SER A 408 -2.95 2.34 20.46
CA SER A 408 -3.62 1.23 19.75
C SER A 408 -3.05 -0.14 20.15
N THR A 409 -1.81 -0.19 20.60
CA THR A 409 -1.15 -1.41 21.04
C THR A 409 -1.12 -1.58 22.56
N ARG A 410 -1.75 -0.69 23.33
CA ARG A 410 -1.88 -0.81 24.80
C ARG A 410 -3.12 -1.63 25.14
N THR A 411 -3.04 -2.43 26.22
CA THR A 411 -4.19 -3.14 26.76
C THR A 411 -4.57 -2.55 28.11
N GLY A 412 -5.87 -2.56 28.39
CA GLY A 412 -6.45 -2.02 29.61
C GLY A 412 -6.91 -3.14 30.54
N LEU A 413 -7.45 -2.74 31.69
CA LEU A 413 -7.97 -3.66 32.72
C LEU A 413 -9.06 -4.61 32.20
N HIS A 414 -9.74 -4.25 31.11
CA HIS A 414 -10.84 -5.02 30.53
C HIS A 414 -10.49 -5.70 29.21
N THR A 415 -9.23 -5.70 28.79
CA THR A 415 -8.84 -6.47 27.61
C THR A 415 -9.07 -7.96 27.89
N PRO A 416 -9.88 -8.65 27.06
CA PRO A 416 -10.10 -10.08 27.23
C PRO A 416 -8.83 -10.85 26.85
N TYR A 417 -8.48 -11.83 27.68
CA TYR A 417 -7.44 -12.81 27.39
C TYR A 417 -8.09 -14.19 27.43
N ILE A 418 -7.91 -14.96 26.36
CA ILE A 418 -8.29 -16.37 26.36
C ILE A 418 -7.24 -17.20 27.10
N SER A 419 -7.60 -18.41 27.53
CA SER A 419 -6.63 -19.29 28.17
C SER A 419 -5.59 -19.76 27.16
N VAL A 420 -4.42 -20.20 27.64
CA VAL A 420 -3.36 -20.74 26.77
C VAL A 420 -3.86 -21.97 26.02
N SER A 421 -4.63 -22.84 26.67
CA SER A 421 -5.19 -24.04 26.06
C SER A 421 -6.18 -23.72 24.93
N ASP A 422 -7.01 -22.69 25.12
CA ASP A 422 -7.97 -22.26 24.10
C ASP A 422 -7.23 -21.65 22.91
N LEU A 423 -6.20 -20.83 23.18
CA LEU A 423 -5.36 -20.25 22.14
C LEU A 423 -4.62 -21.33 21.33
N GLU A 424 -4.07 -22.35 21.98
CA GLU A 424 -3.41 -23.46 21.30
C GLU A 424 -4.39 -24.21 20.38
N THR A 425 -5.61 -24.48 20.86
CA THR A 425 -6.66 -25.13 20.07
C THR A 425 -7.05 -24.29 18.85
N GLU A 426 -7.21 -22.97 19.03
CA GLU A 426 -7.52 -22.04 17.95
C GLU A 426 -6.40 -21.97 16.91
N LEU A 427 -5.14 -21.95 17.34
CA LEU A 427 -3.98 -21.94 16.45
C LEU A 427 -3.81 -23.26 15.70
N GLU A 428 -4.07 -24.41 16.34
CA GLU A 428 -4.06 -25.72 15.66
C GLU A 428 -5.17 -25.81 14.60
N HIS A 429 -6.38 -25.30 14.91
CA HIS A 429 -7.46 -25.23 13.95
C HIS A 429 -7.11 -24.30 12.78
N LYS A 430 -6.61 -23.09 13.06
CA LYS A 430 -6.15 -22.14 12.05
C LYS A 430 -5.07 -22.76 11.16
N ALA A 431 -4.11 -23.49 11.73
CA ALA A 431 -3.05 -24.15 10.99
C ALA A 431 -3.56 -25.22 10.01
N SER A 432 -4.74 -25.79 10.26
CA SER A 432 -5.37 -26.76 9.33
C SER A 432 -5.96 -26.11 8.07
N GLU A 433 -6.36 -24.84 8.16
CA GLU A 433 -6.88 -24.06 7.03
C GLU A 433 -5.78 -23.24 6.35
N GLN A 434 -4.93 -22.60 7.16
CA GLN A 434 -3.82 -21.76 6.72
C GLN A 434 -2.58 -22.13 7.52
N ARG A 435 -1.68 -22.88 6.88
CA ARG A 435 -0.43 -23.34 7.49
C ARG A 435 0.42 -22.15 7.96
N GLN A 436 1.10 -22.31 9.09
CA GLN A 436 2.03 -21.27 9.57
C GLN A 436 3.15 -21.02 8.55
N PRO A 437 3.48 -19.75 8.25
CA PRO A 437 4.61 -19.41 7.38
C PRO A 437 5.92 -20.05 7.86
N SER A 438 6.81 -20.40 6.92
CA SER A 438 8.09 -21.01 7.27
C SER A 438 8.92 -20.06 8.14
N ALA A 439 9.56 -20.61 9.18
CA ALA A 439 10.49 -19.88 10.03
C ALA A 439 11.85 -19.60 9.35
N PHE A 440 11.99 -19.98 8.09
CA PHE A 440 13.19 -19.80 7.29
C PHE A 440 12.87 -18.99 6.04
N LYS A 441 13.84 -18.19 5.61
CA LYS A 441 13.95 -17.63 4.27
C LYS A 441 15.22 -18.24 3.66
N ASP A 442 15.16 -18.66 2.41
CA ASP A 442 16.31 -19.25 1.72
C ASP A 442 16.25 -18.82 0.25
N TYR A 443 17.36 -18.30 -0.27
CA TYR A 443 17.53 -17.96 -1.68
C TYR A 443 18.21 -19.13 -2.41
N PHE A 444 17.45 -20.17 -2.75
CA PHE A 444 18.00 -21.41 -3.33
C PHE A 444 18.71 -21.23 -4.68
N SER A 445 18.37 -20.19 -5.45
CA SER A 445 19.00 -19.85 -6.72
C SER A 445 20.30 -19.05 -6.58
N HIS A 446 20.58 -18.49 -5.39
CA HIS A 446 21.76 -17.67 -5.16
C HIS A 446 22.98 -18.53 -4.78
N PRO A 447 24.21 -18.11 -5.15
CA PRO A 447 25.43 -18.78 -4.72
C PRO A 447 25.50 -18.88 -3.19
N PHE A 448 25.68 -20.09 -2.68
CA PHE A 448 25.71 -20.37 -1.25
C PHE A 448 27.14 -20.68 -0.77
N ILE A 449 27.55 -20.02 0.31
CA ILE A 449 28.84 -20.19 0.96
C ILE A 449 28.60 -20.74 2.37
N PRO A 450 28.95 -22.01 2.65
CA PRO A 450 28.77 -22.58 3.98
C PRO A 450 29.71 -21.93 5.01
N LEU A 451 29.21 -21.74 6.23
CA LEU A 451 30.03 -21.32 7.36
C LEU A 451 30.47 -22.54 8.18
N GLU A 452 31.63 -22.43 8.83
CA GLU A 452 32.14 -23.49 9.70
C GLU A 452 31.22 -23.66 10.91
N ASN A 453 30.72 -24.88 11.15
CA ASN A 453 29.77 -25.16 12.21
C ASN A 453 30.43 -25.00 13.60
N PRO A 454 29.98 -24.03 14.44
CA PRO A 454 30.57 -23.79 15.76
C PRO A 454 30.51 -24.97 16.73
N LEU A 455 29.61 -25.93 16.52
CA LEU A 455 29.45 -27.10 17.37
C LEU A 455 30.42 -28.25 17.03
N LEU A 456 31.05 -28.22 15.86
CA LEU A 456 31.93 -29.31 15.38
C LEU A 456 33.42 -29.01 15.57
N VAL A 457 33.79 -27.75 15.87
CA VAL A 457 35.18 -27.34 16.08
C VAL A 457 35.61 -27.73 17.50
N PRO A 458 36.75 -28.43 17.69
CA PRO A 458 37.27 -28.68 19.03
C PRO A 458 37.52 -27.35 19.76
N SER A 459 37.14 -27.29 21.04
CA SER A 459 36.96 -26.10 21.89
C SER A 459 38.17 -25.19 22.12
N GLY A 460 39.21 -25.27 21.30
CA GLY A 460 40.44 -24.49 21.43
C GLY A 460 40.50 -23.37 20.40
N ALA A 461 39.91 -22.20 20.69
CA ALA A 461 40.41 -20.88 20.24
C ALA A 461 39.48 -19.70 20.59
N THR A 462 38.24 -19.90 21.05
CA THR A 462 37.41 -18.76 21.48
C THR A 462 37.74 -18.38 22.91
N ALA A 463 38.18 -17.13 23.11
CA ALA A 463 38.56 -16.59 24.41
C ALA A 463 37.51 -16.90 25.49
N GLN A 464 37.98 -17.31 26.68
CA GLN A 464 37.16 -17.70 27.83
C GLN A 464 36.48 -16.50 28.53
N ALA A 465 35.95 -15.53 27.78
CA ALA A 465 35.17 -14.46 28.37
C ALA A 465 33.91 -15.07 29.00
N THR A 466 33.72 -14.87 30.29
CA THR A 466 32.46 -15.25 30.92
C THR A 466 31.34 -14.32 30.44
N LEU A 467 30.09 -14.73 30.66
CA LEU A 467 28.95 -13.84 30.41
C LEU A 467 29.08 -12.52 31.18
N LEU A 468 29.57 -12.58 32.43
CA LEU A 468 29.76 -11.39 33.27
C LEU A 468 30.85 -10.47 32.71
N ASP A 469 31.95 -11.04 32.20
CA ASP A 469 33.00 -10.25 31.53
C ASP A 469 32.43 -9.54 30.30
N SER A 470 31.65 -10.25 29.49
CA SER A 470 31.03 -9.69 28.28
C SER A 470 30.08 -8.54 28.63
N LEU A 471 29.24 -8.71 29.66
CA LEU A 471 28.33 -7.66 30.13
C LEU A 471 29.07 -6.41 30.62
N CYS A 472 30.12 -6.61 31.42
CA CYS A 472 30.91 -5.52 32.01
C CYS A 472 31.76 -4.77 30.98
N ASN A 473 32.31 -5.49 30.00
CA ASN A 473 33.22 -4.95 29.00
C ASN A 473 32.53 -4.43 27.73
N ARG A 474 31.26 -4.79 27.49
CA ARG A 474 30.54 -4.36 26.28
C ARG A 474 30.51 -2.84 26.18
N ARG A 475 30.99 -2.30 25.06
CA ARG A 475 30.97 -0.88 24.71
C ARG A 475 30.57 -0.71 23.25
N THR A 476 29.91 0.41 22.96
CA THR A 476 29.68 0.82 21.58
C THR A 476 30.98 1.38 21.02
N THR A 477 31.44 0.81 19.91
CA THR A 477 32.69 1.19 19.24
C THR A 477 32.37 1.87 17.92
N ARG A 478 33.09 2.96 17.61
CA ARG A 478 32.93 3.77 16.39
C ARG A 478 34.27 4.04 15.72
N THR A 479 35.25 3.19 16.00
CA THR A 479 36.61 3.27 15.46
C THR A 479 37.06 1.84 15.26
N PHE A 480 37.40 1.50 14.03
CA PHE A 480 37.71 0.13 13.63
C PHE A 480 39.08 0.09 12.98
N SER A 481 39.78 -1.01 13.16
CA SER A 481 41.03 -1.29 12.47
C SER A 481 40.79 -1.86 11.07
N ASP A 482 41.79 -1.76 10.20
CA ASP A 482 41.78 -2.40 8.87
C ASP A 482 41.99 -3.92 8.92
N GLN A 483 42.06 -4.53 10.11
CA GLN A 483 42.20 -5.98 10.25
C GLN A 483 40.91 -6.67 9.83
N PRO A 484 40.98 -7.68 8.93
CA PRO A 484 39.80 -8.39 8.50
C PRO A 484 39.21 -9.22 9.63
N LEU A 485 37.88 -9.31 9.67
CA LEU A 485 37.19 -10.30 10.50
C LEU A 485 37.50 -11.70 9.97
N SER A 486 37.86 -12.64 10.84
CA SER A 486 38.06 -14.03 10.40
C SER A 486 36.72 -14.72 10.07
N ALA A 487 36.74 -15.70 9.17
CA ALA A 487 35.56 -16.52 8.85
C ALA A 487 34.98 -17.22 10.09
N GLN A 488 35.85 -17.62 11.03
CA GLN A 488 35.44 -18.23 12.30
C GLN A 488 34.69 -17.23 13.19
N GLN A 489 35.19 -16.00 13.35
CA GLN A 489 34.49 -14.97 14.10
C GLN A 489 33.14 -14.61 13.47
N LEU A 490 33.06 -14.50 12.14
CA LEU A 490 31.81 -14.28 11.42
C LEU A 490 30.81 -15.41 11.68
N SER A 491 31.25 -16.67 11.58
CA SER A 491 30.41 -17.84 11.87
C SER A 491 29.86 -17.81 13.30
N LEU A 492 30.72 -17.58 14.30
CA LEU A 492 30.33 -17.52 15.70
C LEU A 492 29.34 -16.39 15.99
N LEU A 493 29.57 -15.20 15.40
CA LEU A 493 28.65 -14.06 15.50
C LEU A 493 27.27 -14.40 14.96
N LEU A 494 27.20 -14.91 13.72
CA LEU A 494 25.95 -15.24 13.07
C LEU A 494 25.21 -16.36 13.78
N TYR A 495 25.92 -17.43 14.18
CA TYR A 495 25.34 -18.58 14.85
C TYR A 495 24.77 -18.23 16.23
N TYR A 496 25.56 -17.60 17.10
CA TYR A 496 25.12 -17.31 18.47
C TYR A 496 24.18 -16.12 18.57
N THR A 497 24.03 -15.32 17.51
CA THR A 497 23.05 -14.23 17.46
C THR A 497 21.76 -14.65 16.77
N TRP A 498 21.82 -15.10 15.52
CA TRP A 498 20.65 -15.35 14.67
C TRP A 498 20.45 -16.83 14.32
N GLY A 499 21.44 -17.70 14.56
CA GLY A 499 21.39 -19.12 14.27
C GLY A 499 20.43 -19.92 15.15
N ALA A 500 20.00 -21.08 14.65
CA ALA A 500 19.16 -22.01 15.38
C ALA A 500 20.02 -22.84 16.35
N THR A 501 19.71 -22.78 17.65
CA THR A 501 20.34 -23.62 18.67
C THR A 501 19.56 -24.91 18.91
N VAL A 502 18.24 -24.88 18.69
CA VAL A 502 17.35 -26.04 18.74
C VAL A 502 16.32 -25.94 17.62
N MET A 503 16.05 -27.06 16.96
CA MET A 503 14.98 -27.22 15.99
C MET A 503 14.05 -28.34 16.45
N GLU A 504 12.80 -28.00 16.75
CA GLU A 504 11.77 -28.95 17.17
C GLU A 504 10.65 -29.01 16.13
N GLN A 505 10.05 -30.19 15.94
CA GLN A 505 8.94 -30.33 14.99
C GLN A 505 7.75 -29.50 15.46
N ASN A 506 7.21 -28.68 14.56
CA ASN A 506 6.04 -27.87 14.85
C ASN A 506 4.80 -28.50 14.21
N ARG A 507 3.75 -28.69 15.01
CA ARG A 507 2.47 -29.26 14.53
C ARG A 507 1.71 -28.32 13.60
N MET A 508 2.01 -27.02 13.65
CA MET A 508 1.31 -25.97 12.90
C MET A 508 1.98 -25.57 11.58
N GLY A 509 3.19 -26.07 11.30
CA GLY A 509 4.00 -25.57 10.18
C GLY A 509 5.30 -26.34 9.94
N ASP A 510 6.40 -25.60 9.80
CA ASP A 510 7.76 -26.13 9.57
C ASP A 510 8.40 -26.57 10.92
N TYR A 511 9.43 -25.88 11.39
CA TYR A 511 10.07 -26.14 12.69
C TYR A 511 9.86 -24.99 13.68
N PHE A 512 9.77 -25.32 14.97
CA PHE A 512 10.03 -24.36 16.03
C PHE A 512 11.53 -24.17 16.16
N LEU A 513 11.97 -22.97 15.82
CA LEU A 513 13.33 -22.52 15.96
C LEU A 513 13.53 -21.86 17.32
N LYS A 514 14.49 -22.36 18.10
CA LYS A 514 14.98 -21.66 19.30
C LYS A 514 16.33 -21.05 18.98
N LYS A 515 16.47 -19.78 19.34
CA LYS A 515 17.72 -19.02 19.27
C LYS A 515 18.19 -18.73 20.70
N THR A 516 19.38 -18.16 20.84
CA THR A 516 19.89 -17.67 22.13
C THR A 516 19.05 -16.52 22.68
N SER A 517 18.50 -15.68 21.80
CA SER A 517 17.55 -14.62 22.14
C SER A 517 16.09 -15.10 22.14
N PRO A 518 15.24 -14.57 23.04
CA PRO A 518 13.81 -14.84 23.00
C PRO A 518 13.16 -14.19 21.77
N ALA A 519 12.09 -14.81 21.28
CA ALA A 519 11.26 -14.29 20.20
C ALA A 519 9.77 -14.42 20.54
N GLY A 520 8.98 -13.41 20.20
CA GLY A 520 7.55 -13.42 20.45
C GLY A 520 6.83 -14.60 19.81
N GLY A 521 6.17 -15.41 20.65
CA GLY A 521 5.40 -16.56 20.19
C GLY A 521 6.23 -17.65 19.49
N SER A 522 7.57 -17.57 19.58
CA SER A 522 8.55 -18.42 18.87
C SER A 522 8.41 -18.43 17.34
N LEU A 523 7.91 -17.32 16.76
CA LEU A 523 7.64 -17.21 15.32
C LEU A 523 8.88 -16.92 14.48
N GLN A 524 9.96 -16.44 15.12
CA GLN A 524 11.21 -16.02 14.45
C GLN A 524 10.96 -15.09 13.26
N GLY A 525 10.30 -13.95 13.52
CA GLY A 525 10.00 -12.95 12.50
C GLY A 525 11.24 -12.32 11.87
N THR A 526 12.36 -12.26 12.60
CA THR A 526 13.56 -11.54 12.17
C THR A 526 14.41 -12.32 11.16
N GLU A 527 14.72 -11.69 10.04
CA GLU A 527 15.77 -12.09 9.09
C GLU A 527 17.01 -11.19 9.24
N VAL A 528 18.16 -11.66 8.74
CA VAL A 528 19.41 -10.90 8.80
C VAL A 528 20.18 -10.98 7.49
N TYR A 529 20.59 -9.81 7.01
CA TYR A 529 21.43 -9.66 5.83
C TYR A 529 22.80 -9.14 6.24
N ALA A 530 23.86 -9.83 5.80
CA ALA A 530 25.23 -9.46 6.06
C ALA A 530 25.79 -8.63 4.90
N VAL A 531 26.21 -7.42 5.22
CA VAL A 531 26.94 -6.49 4.35
C VAL A 531 28.41 -6.60 4.71
N LEU A 532 29.19 -7.29 3.88
CA LEU A 532 30.59 -7.62 4.16
C LEU A 532 31.52 -6.61 3.49
N MET A 533 32.42 -6.00 4.28
CA MET A 533 33.39 -5.01 3.80
C MET A 533 34.84 -5.48 3.95
N ASN A 534 35.15 -6.22 5.01
CA ASN A 534 36.51 -6.71 5.28
C ASN A 534 36.47 -8.04 6.07
N VAL A 535 36.10 -9.13 5.41
CA VAL A 535 36.04 -10.46 6.03
C VAL A 535 36.91 -11.45 5.24
N GLN A 536 37.76 -12.18 5.94
CA GLN A 536 38.66 -13.15 5.33
C GLN A 536 37.89 -14.29 4.65
N GLY A 537 38.20 -14.55 3.38
CA GLY A 537 37.60 -15.64 2.60
C GLY A 537 36.24 -15.31 1.99
N PHE A 538 35.78 -14.07 2.10
CA PHE A 538 34.54 -13.59 1.50
C PHE A 538 34.81 -12.39 0.61
N GLU A 539 34.09 -12.32 -0.51
CA GLU A 539 34.05 -11.11 -1.33
C GLU A 539 33.30 -10.00 -0.59
N ARG A 540 33.56 -8.74 -0.98
CA ARG A 540 32.75 -7.62 -0.52
C ARG A 540 31.39 -7.68 -1.20
N GLY A 541 30.33 -7.45 -0.43
CA GLY A 541 28.99 -7.51 -0.99
C GLY A 541 27.89 -7.69 0.04
N LEU A 542 26.71 -7.99 -0.46
CA LEU A 542 25.48 -8.19 0.28
C LEU A 542 25.12 -9.67 0.27
N TYR A 543 24.79 -10.20 1.43
CA TYR A 543 24.49 -11.60 1.64
C TYR A 543 23.25 -11.76 2.52
N HIS A 544 22.46 -12.80 2.28
CA HIS A 544 21.44 -13.25 3.23
C HIS A 544 22.01 -14.39 4.10
N TYR A 545 21.72 -14.41 5.39
CA TYR A 545 22.13 -15.51 6.27
C TYR A 545 21.07 -16.61 6.30
N SER A 546 21.36 -17.75 5.65
CA SER A 546 20.52 -18.94 5.73
C SER A 546 20.66 -19.59 7.10
N VAL A 547 19.67 -19.40 7.97
CA VAL A 547 19.58 -20.08 9.28
C VAL A 547 19.51 -21.59 9.11
N ARG A 548 18.77 -22.06 8.08
CA ARG A 548 18.56 -23.49 7.82
C ARG A 548 19.87 -24.21 7.51
N ARG A 549 20.73 -23.58 6.71
CA ARG A 549 21.95 -24.19 6.16
C ARG A 549 23.22 -23.72 6.87
N HIS A 550 23.10 -22.77 7.79
CA HIS A 550 24.20 -22.08 8.46
C HIS A 550 25.28 -21.62 7.45
N GLY A 551 24.93 -20.62 6.66
CA GLY A 551 25.82 -20.06 5.64
C GLY A 551 25.27 -18.78 5.03
N LEU A 552 26.01 -18.22 4.09
CA LEU A 552 25.66 -16.98 3.40
C LEU A 552 25.23 -17.24 1.97
N GLU A 553 24.13 -16.63 1.55
CA GLU A 553 23.62 -16.62 0.19
C GLU A 553 23.96 -15.26 -0.44
N LEU A 554 24.76 -15.25 -1.51
CA LEU A 554 25.24 -14.03 -2.16
C LEU A 554 24.10 -13.33 -2.91
N ILE A 555 23.75 -12.11 -2.50
CA ILE A 555 22.74 -11.27 -3.16
C ILE A 555 23.38 -10.40 -4.23
N SER A 556 24.44 -9.66 -3.87
CA SER A 556 25.08 -8.68 -4.75
C SER A 556 26.55 -8.49 -4.39
N LEU A 557 27.39 -8.22 -5.40
CA LEU A 557 28.81 -7.89 -5.26
C LEU A 557 29.09 -6.38 -5.38
N GLU A 558 28.06 -5.54 -5.25
CA GLU A 558 28.23 -4.08 -5.13
C GLU A 558 29.11 -3.76 -3.91
N ASP A 559 30.15 -2.91 -4.07
CA ASP A 559 31.02 -2.53 -2.94
C ASP A 559 30.23 -1.68 -1.93
N PRO A 560 29.96 -2.20 -0.72
CA PRO A 560 29.09 -1.51 0.22
C PRO A 560 29.63 -0.17 0.70
N ARG A 561 30.95 0.01 0.64
CA ARG A 561 31.63 1.22 1.14
C ARG A 561 31.26 2.47 0.35
N ALA A 562 30.68 2.31 -0.84
CA ALA A 562 30.20 3.41 -1.66
C ALA A 562 28.91 4.06 -1.12
N TRP A 563 28.08 3.32 -0.38
CA TRP A 563 26.73 3.77 -0.02
C TRP A 563 26.35 3.56 1.46
N ILE A 564 27.07 2.71 2.21
CA ILE A 564 26.66 2.33 3.57
C ILE A 564 26.60 3.51 4.55
N CYS A 565 27.44 4.53 4.39
CA CYS A 565 27.36 5.75 5.21
C CYS A 565 26.06 6.52 4.95
N GLU A 566 25.71 6.73 3.68
CA GLU A 566 24.47 7.41 3.29
C GLU A 566 23.25 6.66 3.83
N ALA A 567 23.23 5.33 3.65
CA ALA A 567 22.17 4.45 4.13
C ALA A 567 22.03 4.45 5.66
N CYS A 568 23.08 4.79 6.38
CA CYS A 568 23.07 4.94 7.83
C CYS A 568 23.18 6.42 8.27
N GLY A 569 22.53 7.35 7.56
CA GLY A 569 22.40 8.73 8.02
C GLY A 569 23.73 9.49 8.12
N GLU A 570 24.63 9.27 7.16
CA GLU A 570 25.94 9.92 7.04
C GLU A 570 26.93 9.63 8.19
N GLN A 571 26.80 8.49 8.86
CA GLN A 571 27.71 8.08 9.95
C GLN A 571 29.02 7.48 9.38
N PRO A 572 30.17 8.17 9.43
CA PRO A 572 31.36 7.81 8.64
C PRO A 572 32.06 6.52 9.10
N TRP A 573 32.06 6.23 10.40
CA TRP A 573 32.73 5.06 10.97
C TRP A 573 32.14 3.72 10.52
N ILE A 574 30.93 3.73 9.94
CA ILE A 574 30.23 2.52 9.49
C ILE A 574 30.95 1.90 8.30
N ARG A 575 31.50 2.73 7.41
CA ARG A 575 32.29 2.27 6.25
C ARG A 575 33.60 1.58 6.66
N ASP A 576 34.12 1.91 7.83
CA ASP A 576 35.38 1.38 8.36
C ASP A 576 35.15 0.08 9.15
N ALA A 577 33.90 -0.29 9.45
CA ALA A 577 33.58 -1.56 10.07
C ALA A 577 33.90 -2.74 9.13
N ALA A 578 34.18 -3.91 9.70
CA ALA A 578 34.47 -5.11 8.91
C ALA A 578 33.19 -5.71 8.27
N ALA A 579 32.07 -5.64 8.99
CA ALA A 579 30.76 -6.08 8.51
C ALA A 579 29.63 -5.32 9.20
N VAL A 580 28.50 -5.20 8.50
CA VAL A 580 27.23 -4.65 9.00
C VAL A 580 26.11 -5.66 8.74
N PHE A 581 25.23 -5.87 9.72
CA PHE A 581 24.14 -6.83 9.69
C PHE A 581 22.81 -6.09 9.78
N VAL A 582 22.03 -6.14 8.71
CA VAL A 582 20.72 -5.50 8.58
C VAL A 582 19.67 -6.45 9.11
N SER A 583 18.98 -6.07 10.19
CA SER A 583 17.87 -6.85 10.75
C SER A 583 16.54 -6.35 10.20
N THR A 584 15.78 -7.28 9.62
CA THR A 584 14.46 -7.03 9.06
C THR A 584 13.41 -7.87 9.78
N ALA A 585 12.12 -7.71 9.48
CA ALA A 585 11.09 -8.60 10.02
C ALA A 585 10.07 -9.04 8.98
N ARG A 586 9.91 -10.35 8.79
CA ARG A 586 8.83 -10.95 8.00
C ARG A 586 7.50 -10.74 8.70
N VAL A 587 6.74 -9.74 8.25
CA VAL A 587 5.47 -9.34 8.86
C VAL A 587 4.48 -10.50 8.84
N GLU A 588 4.44 -11.28 7.77
CA GLU A 588 3.56 -12.45 7.64
C GLU A 588 3.72 -13.48 8.78
N ARG A 589 4.95 -13.72 9.28
CA ARG A 589 5.21 -14.68 10.35
C ARG A 589 4.57 -14.24 11.64
N MET A 590 4.62 -12.93 11.90
CA MET A 590 4.04 -12.32 13.09
C MET A 590 2.52 -12.22 12.96
N ALA A 591 2.04 -11.77 11.80
CA ALA A 591 0.61 -11.57 11.50
C ALA A 591 -0.18 -12.88 11.54
N TRP A 592 0.44 -14.01 11.19
CA TRP A 592 -0.22 -15.32 11.26
C TRP A 592 -0.71 -15.66 12.68
N LYS A 593 0.07 -15.35 13.73
CA LYS A 593 -0.33 -15.60 15.13
C LYS A 593 -1.03 -14.40 15.77
N TYR A 594 -0.64 -13.18 15.40
CA TYR A 594 -1.09 -11.96 16.04
C TYR A 594 -1.93 -11.13 15.07
N ALA A 595 -3.25 -11.22 15.19
CA ALA A 595 -4.21 -10.47 14.36
C ALA A 595 -4.40 -9.00 14.80
N PHE A 596 -3.47 -8.43 15.56
CA PHE A 596 -3.58 -7.08 16.14
C PHE A 596 -2.24 -6.35 16.08
N SER A 597 -2.29 -5.02 15.98
CA SER A 597 -1.13 -4.13 15.73
C SER A 597 0.04 -4.27 16.72
N ARG A 598 -0.19 -4.87 17.90
CA ARG A 598 0.88 -5.15 18.88
C ARG A 598 1.94 -6.11 18.35
N ALA A 599 1.65 -6.90 17.32
CA ALA A 599 2.61 -7.77 16.65
C ALA A 599 3.91 -7.03 16.28
N LEU A 600 3.79 -5.77 15.81
CA LEU A 600 4.95 -4.96 15.42
C LEU A 600 5.80 -4.54 16.63
N ARG A 601 5.20 -4.30 17.81
CA ARG A 601 5.96 -4.04 19.06
C ARG A 601 6.83 -5.22 19.43
N VAL A 602 6.29 -6.42 19.25
CA VAL A 602 6.99 -7.67 19.54
C VAL A 602 8.16 -7.83 18.57
N ALA A 603 7.95 -7.58 17.27
CA ALA A 603 9.01 -7.65 16.28
C ALA A 603 10.17 -6.67 16.56
N LEU A 604 9.87 -5.44 17.01
CA LEU A 604 10.88 -4.48 17.44
C LEU A 604 11.64 -4.94 18.71
N MET A 605 10.95 -5.58 19.66
CA MET A 605 11.61 -6.17 20.84
C MET A 605 12.55 -7.30 20.46
N ASP A 606 12.15 -8.16 19.52
CA ASP A 606 12.97 -9.26 19.02
C ASP A 606 14.27 -8.73 18.41
N ALA A 607 14.19 -7.68 17.57
CA ALA A 607 15.37 -7.01 17.01
C ALA A 607 16.29 -6.43 18.09
N GLY A 608 15.72 -5.85 19.16
CA GLY A 608 16.49 -5.35 20.32
C GLY A 608 17.20 -6.46 21.09
N HIS A 609 16.52 -7.58 21.37
CA HIS A 609 17.12 -8.74 22.03
C HIS A 609 18.28 -9.32 21.21
N LEU A 610 18.11 -9.46 19.90
CA LEU A 610 19.15 -9.94 19.00
C LEU A 610 20.35 -8.98 18.97
N SER A 611 20.12 -7.67 18.93
CA SER A 611 21.19 -6.65 18.92
C SER A 611 22.02 -6.64 20.20
N GLN A 612 21.40 -6.90 21.35
CA GLN A 612 22.13 -7.04 22.61
C GLN A 612 22.98 -8.33 22.61
N THR A 613 22.43 -9.45 22.16
CA THR A 613 23.19 -10.70 22.01
C THR A 613 24.36 -10.51 21.07
N PHE A 614 24.17 -9.87 19.92
CA PHE A 614 25.23 -9.52 18.98
C PHE A 614 26.37 -8.77 19.66
N SER A 615 26.04 -7.72 20.43
CA SER A 615 27.03 -6.91 21.14
C SER A 615 27.83 -7.72 22.17
N LEU A 616 27.18 -8.66 22.86
CA LEU A 616 27.84 -9.52 23.85
C LEU A 616 28.74 -10.56 23.17
N VAL A 617 28.28 -11.19 22.08
CA VAL A 617 29.09 -12.15 21.32
C VAL A 617 30.29 -11.44 20.69
N ALA A 618 30.11 -10.26 20.10
CA ALA A 618 31.22 -9.45 19.59
C ALA A 618 32.24 -9.12 20.69
N THR A 619 31.77 -8.69 21.86
CA THR A 619 32.64 -8.40 23.01
C THR A 619 33.42 -9.64 23.46
N ALA A 620 32.77 -10.80 23.54
CA ALA A 620 33.41 -12.08 23.91
C ALA A 620 34.47 -12.51 22.89
N LEU A 621 34.30 -12.17 21.62
CA LEU A 621 35.25 -12.40 20.54
C LEU A 621 36.35 -11.34 20.44
N GLY A 622 36.38 -10.36 21.35
CA GLY A 622 37.35 -9.27 21.36
C GLY A 622 37.14 -8.22 20.27
N LEU A 623 35.91 -8.10 19.75
CA LEU A 623 35.56 -7.20 18.66
C LEU A 623 34.80 -5.96 19.18
N GLY A 624 35.01 -4.83 18.51
CA GLY A 624 34.18 -3.63 18.67
C GLY A 624 32.86 -3.79 17.94
N SER A 625 31.75 -3.34 18.55
CA SER A 625 30.42 -3.39 17.91
C SER A 625 29.62 -2.11 18.11
N PHE A 626 28.64 -1.87 17.23
CA PHE A 626 27.61 -0.83 17.39
C PHE A 626 26.26 -1.30 16.87
N THR A 627 25.21 -0.61 17.29
CA THR A 627 23.85 -0.74 16.76
C THR A 627 23.33 0.66 16.43
N THR A 628 22.65 0.82 15.30
CA THR A 628 21.99 2.07 14.96
C THR A 628 20.66 1.80 14.25
N ALA A 629 19.69 2.66 14.53
CA ALA A 629 18.40 2.74 13.83
C ALA A 629 18.26 4.06 13.06
N ALA A 630 19.36 4.84 12.93
CA ALA A 630 19.41 5.99 12.05
C ALA A 630 19.69 5.50 10.63
N LEU A 631 18.61 5.14 9.92
CA LEU A 631 18.66 4.51 8.61
C LEU A 631 17.92 5.35 7.55
N ARG A 632 18.30 5.15 6.30
CA ARG A 632 17.46 5.39 5.13
C ARG A 632 16.98 4.03 4.65
N ASP A 633 15.86 3.58 5.20
CA ASP A 633 15.32 2.22 5.05
C ASP A 633 15.24 1.80 3.57
N GLU A 634 14.71 2.70 2.73
CA GLU A 634 14.55 2.50 1.27
C GLU A 634 15.86 2.14 0.54
N LEU A 635 17.01 2.65 1.00
CA LEU A 635 18.31 2.32 0.38
C LEU A 635 18.74 0.87 0.65
N PHE A 636 18.38 0.32 1.81
CA PHE A 636 18.60 -1.09 2.12
C PHE A 636 17.56 -1.95 1.40
N GLU A 637 16.29 -1.57 1.44
CA GLU A 637 15.18 -2.30 0.83
C GLU A 637 15.40 -2.49 -0.67
N ASN A 638 15.73 -1.42 -1.40
CA ASN A 638 16.00 -1.49 -2.83
C ASN A 638 17.20 -2.39 -3.19
N ARG A 639 18.28 -2.36 -2.40
CA ARG A 639 19.49 -3.17 -2.66
C ARG A 639 19.34 -4.63 -2.28
N LEU A 640 18.53 -4.91 -1.27
CA LEU A 640 18.24 -6.26 -0.80
C LEU A 640 17.05 -6.89 -1.55
N GLY A 641 16.34 -6.10 -2.37
CA GLY A 641 15.15 -6.54 -3.10
C GLY A 641 13.97 -6.84 -2.17
N LEU A 642 13.76 -6.00 -1.15
CA LEU A 642 12.72 -6.18 -0.14
C LEU A 642 11.53 -5.25 -0.40
N ASP A 643 10.33 -5.79 -0.21
CA ASP A 643 9.12 -4.99 -0.06
C ASP A 643 8.98 -4.57 1.42
N TYR A 644 8.97 -3.27 1.69
CA TYR A 644 8.89 -2.71 3.05
C TYR A 644 7.57 -3.03 3.76
N LEU A 645 6.51 -3.41 3.05
CA LEU A 645 5.25 -3.86 3.63
C LEU A 645 5.32 -5.32 4.10
N GLU A 646 6.12 -6.15 3.43
CA GLU A 646 6.29 -7.57 3.77
C GLU A 646 7.45 -7.81 4.74
N GLU A 647 8.54 -7.08 4.55
CA GLU A 647 9.82 -7.25 5.24
C GLU A 647 10.54 -5.91 5.51
N PRO A 648 10.00 -5.05 6.39
CA PRO A 648 10.63 -3.78 6.75
C PRO A 648 11.98 -3.97 7.43
N VAL A 649 12.88 -3.02 7.18
CA VAL A 649 14.14 -2.87 7.90
C VAL A 649 13.90 -2.22 9.26
N PHE A 650 14.58 -2.66 10.31
CA PHE A 650 14.44 -2.07 11.66
C PHE A 650 15.69 -1.41 12.19
N LEU A 651 16.83 -2.08 12.07
CA LEU A 651 18.10 -1.62 12.61
C LEU A 651 19.26 -2.32 11.92
N VAL A 652 20.45 -1.78 12.13
CA VAL A 652 21.70 -2.42 11.72
C VAL A 652 22.64 -2.60 12.90
N ASN A 653 23.38 -3.70 12.89
CA ASN A 653 24.43 -4.02 13.84
C ASN A 653 25.77 -4.09 13.10
N GLY A 654 26.78 -3.33 13.50
CA GLY A 654 28.11 -3.37 12.87
C GLY A 654 29.20 -3.88 13.80
N VAL A 655 30.24 -4.49 13.22
CA VAL A 655 31.37 -5.07 13.95
C VAL A 655 32.70 -4.82 13.22
N GLY A 656 33.78 -4.70 13.98
CA GLY A 656 35.15 -4.63 13.46
C GLY A 656 36.18 -4.87 14.57
N GLY A 657 37.45 -4.99 14.16
CA GLY A 657 38.58 -5.25 15.05
C GLY A 657 39.14 -4.02 15.74
#